data_AF-A0A662FVG8-F1
#
_entry.id   AF-A0A662FVG8-F1
#
_cell.length_a   1.000
_cell.length_b   1.000
_cell.length_c   1.000
_cell.angle_alpha   90.00
_cell.angle_beta   90.00
_cell.angle_gamma   90.00
#
_symmetry.space_group_name_H-M   'P 1'
#
loop_
_entity.id
_entity.type
_entity.pdbx_description
1 polymer ?
#
loop_
_entity_poly.entity_id
_entity_poly.type
_entity_poly.pdbx_seq_one_letter_code
_entity_poly.pdbx_strand_id
1 'polypeptide(L)'
;MGVLRIHSVPVFKDGVATSVSEIEEDVLEKYNSLLDMLHKYLVKVKEFISPDKPLSDDRELEALADSIVAFFKAPLLIDPYASGVYPTPYRIYWLWLISRFDKKIASAFFEHPLEEVYEAFYRGIFNALKDRRNVFGNASLLNVLNVLFDDKTHEKVFEAFMKLPADTRVGLNSSSLIVHLLLTSAITAIREDKNRNILRIAALLHDIAKPYSWFTGVGHVGKSVEIAKDLLKDIVDDDKLSEILEAIRRHHEKGGKLYEADRDSASIDRTVDLVAGFIAGKLGVDVSEVRDKLLRSGDEVREFWSKIPLDKLRELCEETARILQDPEAYRARAGLDIKPRQVRDVYVWMIDIRGIQEFIYESEDLKSLIAASHILDLIVYYVIPRILYEEFGVVPEAIVYAGGGIVEFLWRDMDEKSVADSIRSSIRRILHKGFTRDVIDVTIAKYPLFDYWPATIRNLSARVSSKKILLEEELDTCVERFGFERLCSICRKRPATEEVHGECLCEICKFKEEVGKAHRETILWKIALDQESREKIVSEYLMEYLAGHDVKEILKGKIERILNLAIIKADGNAAGIFMSKSVSISSAVEKSLRLDLALKNAYRRLFRALNEIDNDEAKRVQLGILYAGGDDTVAIVPSWMAIPASLILIEEFWKGMGGACSLSVGVIASNARYNIWGTISASESLLARCKRKFRKLQSVRDVRGVLSFYFVERGIISGSVVNTLLNNYTSLKLSNQPFIISANMKNSDLMEELKFILGVSEIASLESLLRTFYDVFRGSYKSDENKAVVN
;
A
#
# COMPACT_ATOMS: atom_id res chain seq x y z
N MET A 1 -19.29 7.94 -29.29
CA MET A 1 -18.66 9.08 -28.59
C MET A 1 -17.44 8.51 -27.89
N GLY A 2 -16.24 9.02 -28.14
CA GLY A 2 -15.05 8.55 -27.42
C GLY A 2 -15.22 8.83 -25.93
N VAL A 3 -14.97 7.83 -25.08
CA VAL A 3 -15.07 7.99 -23.62
C VAL A 3 -13.70 8.35 -23.09
N LEU A 4 -13.62 9.43 -22.31
CA LEU A 4 -12.35 9.91 -21.75
C LEU A 4 -12.31 9.67 -20.24
N ARG A 5 -11.11 9.39 -19.73
CA ARG A 5 -10.80 9.23 -18.31
C ARG A 5 -9.77 10.29 -17.90
N ILE A 6 -10.09 11.10 -16.90
CA ILE A 6 -9.13 12.00 -16.25
C ILE A 6 -8.40 11.23 -15.16
N HIS A 7 -7.08 11.33 -15.11
CA HIS A 7 -6.26 10.71 -14.07
C HIS A 7 -5.81 11.76 -13.05
N SER A 8 -6.14 11.55 -11.78
CA SER A 8 -5.77 12.48 -10.70
C SER A 8 -4.25 12.49 -10.44
N VAL A 9 -3.58 11.39 -10.79
CA VAL A 9 -2.14 11.34 -11.00
C VAL A 9 -1.89 10.85 -12.44
N PRO A 10 -0.97 11.42 -13.22
CA PRO A 10 -0.78 10.97 -14.59
C PRO A 10 -0.44 9.47 -14.69
N VAL A 11 -0.71 8.84 -15.83
CA VAL A 11 -0.28 7.46 -16.12
C VAL A 11 0.84 7.49 -17.15
N PHE A 12 1.87 6.66 -16.96
CA PHE A 12 2.94 6.52 -17.96
C PHE A 12 2.47 5.59 -19.08
N LYS A 13 2.39 6.11 -20.31
CA LYS A 13 2.07 5.33 -21.51
C LYS A 13 3.06 5.73 -22.61
N ASP A 14 3.65 4.74 -23.28
CA ASP A 14 4.60 4.95 -24.40
C ASP A 14 5.77 5.91 -24.06
N GLY A 15 6.24 5.87 -22.81
CA GLY A 15 7.32 6.73 -22.32
C GLY A 15 6.92 8.16 -21.95
N VAL A 16 5.62 8.50 -21.96
CA VAL A 16 5.11 9.84 -21.64
C VAL A 16 4.07 9.79 -20.52
N ALA A 17 4.15 10.74 -19.60
CA ALA A 17 3.14 10.94 -18.56
C ALA A 17 1.88 11.59 -19.16
N THR A 18 0.76 10.88 -19.09
CA THR A 18 -0.51 11.27 -19.70
C THR A 18 -1.57 11.48 -18.61
N SER A 19 -2.24 12.64 -18.59
CA SER A 19 -3.27 12.95 -17.59
C SER A 19 -4.70 12.61 -18.04
N VAL A 20 -4.89 12.25 -19.32
CA VAL A 20 -6.17 11.88 -19.90
C VAL A 20 -5.99 10.67 -20.81
N SER A 21 -6.75 9.60 -20.60
CA SER A 21 -6.77 8.47 -21.52
C SER A 21 -8.13 8.34 -22.19
N GLU A 22 -8.11 7.95 -23.46
CA GLU A 22 -9.30 7.46 -24.15
C GLU A 22 -9.53 5.99 -23.78
N ILE A 23 -10.80 5.65 -23.56
CA ILE A 23 -11.23 4.28 -23.26
C ILE A 23 -11.59 3.63 -24.59
N GLU A 24 -10.72 2.71 -25.00
CA GLU A 24 -10.86 1.92 -26.23
C GLU A 24 -11.99 0.88 -26.12
N GLU A 25 -12.46 0.37 -27.26
CA GLU A 25 -13.54 -0.62 -27.31
C GLU A 25 -13.16 -1.98 -26.67
N ASP A 26 -11.87 -2.34 -26.64
CA ASP A 26 -11.36 -3.57 -26.03
C ASP A 26 -11.58 -3.64 -24.50
N VAL A 27 -11.87 -2.49 -23.88
CA VAL A 27 -12.12 -2.39 -22.44
C VAL A 27 -13.36 -3.17 -22.02
N LEU A 28 -14.39 -3.27 -22.88
CA LEU A 28 -15.57 -4.08 -22.57
C LEU A 28 -15.24 -5.57 -22.49
N GLU A 29 -14.39 -6.08 -23.38
CA GLU A 29 -13.97 -7.48 -23.36
C GLU A 29 -13.18 -7.80 -22.08
N LYS A 30 -12.25 -6.91 -21.72
CA LYS A 30 -11.48 -7.01 -20.47
C LYS A 30 -12.38 -6.94 -19.24
N TYR A 31 -13.40 -6.07 -19.29
CA TYR A 31 -14.37 -5.93 -18.21
C TYR A 31 -15.27 -7.18 -18.07
N ASN A 32 -15.76 -7.75 -19.17
CA ASN A 32 -16.46 -9.03 -19.15
C ASN A 32 -15.62 -10.13 -18.51
N SER A 33 -14.33 -10.21 -18.90
CA SER A 33 -13.39 -11.16 -18.30
C SER A 33 -13.20 -10.95 -16.80
N LEU A 34 -13.28 -9.71 -16.31
CA LEU A 34 -13.23 -9.40 -14.87
C LEU A 34 -14.50 -9.85 -14.15
N LEU A 35 -15.69 -9.61 -14.73
CA LEU A 35 -16.96 -10.06 -14.18
C LEU A 35 -17.05 -11.60 -14.11
N ASP A 36 -16.58 -12.30 -15.15
CA ASP A 36 -16.48 -13.76 -15.14
C ASP A 36 -15.55 -14.27 -14.03
N MET A 37 -14.46 -13.55 -13.77
CA MET A 37 -13.52 -13.87 -12.71
C MET A 37 -14.16 -13.65 -11.33
N LEU A 38 -14.92 -12.56 -11.15
CA LEU A 38 -15.70 -12.31 -9.94
C LEU A 38 -16.74 -13.41 -9.72
N HIS A 39 -17.50 -13.81 -10.74
CA HIS A 39 -18.47 -14.90 -10.59
C HIS A 39 -17.80 -16.20 -10.15
N LYS A 40 -16.73 -16.62 -10.82
CA LYS A 40 -15.95 -17.83 -10.46
C LYS A 40 -15.41 -17.75 -9.04
N TYR A 41 -14.99 -16.56 -8.60
CA TYR A 41 -14.55 -16.32 -7.23
C TYR A 41 -15.70 -16.49 -6.23
N LEU A 42 -16.88 -15.92 -6.50
CA LEU A 42 -18.06 -16.04 -5.62
C LEU A 42 -18.58 -17.48 -5.52
N VAL A 43 -18.55 -18.25 -6.62
CA VAL A 43 -18.87 -19.69 -6.60
C VAL A 43 -17.97 -20.43 -5.61
N LYS A 44 -16.65 -20.20 -5.67
CA LYS A 44 -15.69 -20.80 -4.73
C LYS A 44 -15.93 -20.37 -3.28
N VAL A 45 -16.34 -19.12 -3.06
CA VAL A 45 -16.71 -18.61 -1.73
C VAL A 45 -17.94 -19.37 -1.21
N LYS A 46 -18.98 -19.54 -2.03
CA LYS A 46 -20.19 -20.29 -1.67
C LYS A 46 -19.88 -21.74 -1.30
N GLU A 47 -19.04 -22.40 -2.09
CA GLU A 47 -18.54 -23.76 -1.82
C GLU A 47 -17.78 -23.83 -0.48
N PHE A 48 -17.02 -22.78 -0.15
CA PHE A 48 -16.26 -22.72 1.11
C PHE A 48 -17.15 -22.51 2.34
N ILE A 49 -18.17 -21.66 2.27
CA ILE A 49 -19.03 -21.33 3.43
C ILE A 49 -20.18 -22.33 3.67
N SER A 50 -20.42 -23.26 2.74
CA SER A 50 -21.54 -24.22 2.80
C SER A 50 -21.22 -25.73 3.00
N PRO A 51 -20.05 -26.20 3.48
CA PRO A 51 -19.69 -27.62 3.34
C PRO A 51 -20.43 -28.59 4.28
N ASP A 52 -20.84 -28.18 5.50
CA ASP A 52 -21.37 -29.14 6.52
C ASP A 52 -22.56 -28.62 7.37
N LYS A 53 -22.65 -27.31 7.60
CA LYS A 53 -23.80 -26.63 8.24
C LYS A 53 -23.98 -25.27 7.57
N PRO A 54 -25.12 -24.99 6.92
CA PRO A 54 -25.34 -23.70 6.28
C PRO A 54 -25.30 -22.60 7.34
N LEU A 55 -24.67 -21.47 6.98
CA LEU A 55 -24.77 -20.24 7.76
C LEU A 55 -26.22 -19.77 7.80
N SER A 56 -26.56 -18.92 8.77
CA SER A 56 -27.80 -18.14 8.67
C SER A 56 -27.75 -17.25 7.42
N ASP A 57 -28.88 -17.04 6.75
CA ASP A 57 -28.98 -16.26 5.52
C ASP A 57 -28.23 -14.91 5.59
N ASP A 58 -28.39 -14.17 6.69
CA ASP A 58 -27.72 -12.87 6.85
C ASP A 58 -26.18 -12.99 6.91
N ARG A 59 -25.65 -14.05 7.53
CA ARG A 59 -24.20 -14.32 7.57
C ARG A 59 -23.65 -14.78 6.24
N GLU A 60 -24.46 -15.50 5.46
CA GLU A 60 -24.08 -15.87 4.11
C GLU A 60 -23.98 -14.61 3.23
N LEU A 61 -24.98 -13.73 3.29
CA LEU A 61 -24.96 -12.45 2.58
C LEU A 61 -23.82 -11.54 3.05
N GLU A 62 -23.50 -11.54 4.35
CA GLU A 62 -22.32 -10.86 4.90
C GLU A 62 -21.02 -11.39 4.28
N ALA A 63 -20.86 -12.72 4.21
CA ALA A 63 -19.68 -13.35 3.61
C ALA A 63 -19.53 -13.00 2.12
N LEU A 64 -20.64 -12.98 1.37
CA LEU A 64 -20.65 -12.63 -0.04
C LEU A 64 -20.34 -11.14 -0.25
N ALA A 65 -20.94 -10.24 0.52
CA ALA A 65 -20.66 -8.80 0.44
C ALA A 65 -19.18 -8.52 0.73
N ASP A 66 -18.64 -9.09 1.82
CA ASP A 66 -17.24 -8.95 2.20
C ASP A 66 -16.29 -9.53 1.14
N SER A 67 -16.69 -10.61 0.47
CA SER A 67 -15.92 -11.22 -0.61
C SER A 67 -15.89 -10.35 -1.87
N ILE A 68 -17.01 -9.73 -2.26
CA ILE A 68 -17.04 -8.76 -3.38
C ILE A 68 -16.09 -7.60 -3.07
N VAL A 69 -16.11 -7.09 -1.83
CA VAL A 69 -15.22 -6.02 -1.40
C VAL A 69 -13.75 -6.46 -1.43
N ALA A 70 -13.44 -7.68 -0.96
CA ALA A 70 -12.10 -8.24 -1.03
C ALA A 70 -11.59 -8.31 -2.47
N PHE A 71 -12.44 -8.73 -3.40
CA PHE A 71 -12.12 -8.78 -4.83
C PHE A 71 -11.82 -7.40 -5.40
N PHE A 72 -12.64 -6.38 -5.09
CA PHE A 72 -12.40 -5.01 -5.54
C PHE A 72 -11.19 -4.33 -4.88
N LYS A 73 -10.81 -4.77 -3.67
CA LYS A 73 -9.60 -4.32 -2.98
C LYS A 73 -8.37 -5.19 -3.27
N ALA A 74 -8.47 -6.19 -4.14
CA ALA A 74 -7.38 -7.11 -4.44
C ALA A 74 -6.06 -6.42 -4.85
N PRO A 75 -6.02 -5.29 -5.57
CA PRO A 75 -4.77 -4.59 -5.84
C PRO A 75 -3.98 -4.19 -4.59
N LEU A 76 -4.63 -3.93 -3.44
CA LEU A 76 -3.97 -3.61 -2.17
C LEU A 76 -3.24 -4.82 -1.55
N LEU A 77 -3.44 -6.02 -2.09
CA LEU A 77 -2.84 -7.29 -1.64
C LEU A 77 -1.55 -7.62 -2.39
N ILE A 78 -1.18 -6.76 -3.34
CA ILE A 78 0.14 -6.79 -3.95
C ILE A 78 1.17 -6.52 -2.84
N ASP A 79 2.19 -7.35 -2.87
CA ASP A 79 3.30 -7.33 -1.94
C ASP A 79 4.61 -7.23 -2.76
N PRO A 80 5.68 -6.60 -2.26
CA PRO A 80 6.96 -6.59 -2.97
C PRO A 80 7.44 -8.01 -3.28
N TYR A 81 7.17 -8.98 -2.39
CA TYR A 81 7.47 -10.39 -2.61
C TYR A 81 6.57 -10.99 -3.70
N ALA A 82 7.12 -11.93 -4.50
CA ALA A 82 6.44 -12.56 -5.63
C ALA A 82 5.12 -13.30 -5.24
N SER A 83 4.25 -13.53 -6.23
CA SER A 83 2.96 -14.22 -6.14
C SER A 83 2.95 -15.48 -5.26
N GLY A 84 1.85 -15.71 -4.55
CA GLY A 84 1.60 -16.89 -3.71
C GLY A 84 0.67 -16.56 -2.55
N VAL A 85 0.34 -17.52 -1.69
CA VAL A 85 -0.57 -17.31 -0.54
C VAL A 85 0.22 -16.97 0.73
N TYR A 86 1.36 -16.28 0.59
CA TYR A 86 2.17 -15.85 1.73
C TYR A 86 1.33 -14.93 2.64
N PRO A 87 1.28 -15.20 3.96
CA PRO A 87 0.49 -14.41 4.90
C PRO A 87 1.22 -13.11 5.23
N THR A 88 1.29 -12.19 4.28
CA THR A 88 1.80 -10.82 4.49
C THR A 88 0.80 -10.04 5.34
N PRO A 89 1.21 -8.99 6.09
CA PRO A 89 0.27 -8.22 6.92
C PRO A 89 -0.99 -7.76 6.17
N TYR A 90 -0.80 -7.29 4.94
CA TYR A 90 -1.86 -6.89 4.00
C TYR A 90 -2.88 -7.99 3.68
N ARG A 91 -2.50 -9.26 3.73
CA ARG A 91 -3.35 -10.41 3.37
C ARG A 91 -3.99 -11.08 4.56
N ILE A 92 -3.42 -10.92 5.76
CA ILE A 92 -3.89 -11.56 6.99
C ILE A 92 -5.31 -11.10 7.33
N TYR A 93 -5.62 -9.81 7.14
CA TYR A 93 -6.99 -9.32 7.31
C TYR A 93 -7.99 -10.01 6.40
N TRP A 94 -7.68 -10.13 5.11
CA TRP A 94 -8.60 -10.76 4.16
C TRP A 94 -8.72 -12.26 4.38
N LEU A 95 -7.62 -12.91 4.75
CA LEU A 95 -7.65 -14.30 5.17
C LEU A 95 -8.58 -14.48 6.38
N TRP A 96 -8.45 -13.65 7.41
CA TRP A 96 -9.34 -13.66 8.57
C TRP A 96 -10.80 -13.38 8.17
N LEU A 97 -11.03 -12.30 7.42
CA LEU A 97 -12.36 -11.84 7.00
C LEU A 97 -13.12 -12.95 6.26
N ILE A 98 -12.45 -13.64 5.34
CA ILE A 98 -13.05 -14.71 4.53
C ILE A 98 -13.18 -15.99 5.34
N SER A 99 -12.19 -16.36 6.15
CA SER A 99 -12.18 -17.67 6.81
C SER A 99 -12.91 -17.72 8.16
N ARG A 100 -13.27 -16.58 8.76
CA ARG A 100 -13.95 -16.51 10.07
C ARG A 100 -15.30 -17.24 10.14
N PHE A 101 -15.88 -17.58 8.99
CA PHE A 101 -17.14 -18.31 8.92
C PHE A 101 -16.98 -19.82 9.15
N ASP A 102 -15.77 -20.36 8.97
CA ASP A 102 -15.45 -21.74 9.32
C ASP A 102 -15.07 -21.79 10.81
N LYS A 103 -15.89 -22.48 11.62
CA LYS A 103 -15.66 -22.57 13.08
C LYS A 103 -14.34 -23.25 13.44
N LYS A 104 -13.90 -24.25 12.68
CA LYS A 104 -12.65 -24.98 12.95
C LYS A 104 -11.46 -24.06 12.69
N ILE A 105 -11.52 -23.26 11.63
CA ILE A 105 -10.49 -22.28 11.33
C ILE A 105 -10.56 -21.13 12.34
N ALA A 106 -11.75 -20.61 12.64
CA ALA A 106 -11.92 -19.53 13.60
C ALA A 106 -11.35 -19.89 14.99
N SER A 107 -11.68 -21.06 15.52
CA SER A 107 -11.19 -21.50 16.84
C SER A 107 -9.70 -21.83 16.83
N ALA A 108 -9.19 -22.47 15.77
CA ALA A 108 -7.77 -22.82 15.69
C ALA A 108 -6.85 -21.61 15.44
N PHE A 109 -7.34 -20.54 14.79
CA PHE A 109 -6.50 -19.45 14.30
C PHE A 109 -6.76 -18.10 14.95
N PHE A 110 -7.94 -17.82 15.48
CA PHE A 110 -8.33 -16.43 15.79
C PHE A 110 -8.92 -16.21 17.18
N GLU A 111 -9.13 -17.28 17.96
CA GLU A 111 -9.55 -17.21 19.37
C GLU A 111 -8.35 -17.13 20.35
N HIS A 112 -7.13 -17.44 19.89
CA HIS A 112 -5.89 -17.36 20.66
C HIS A 112 -5.13 -16.03 20.41
N PRO A 113 -4.36 -15.51 21.39
CA PRO A 113 -3.47 -14.36 21.19
C PRO A 113 -2.52 -14.59 20.02
N LEU A 114 -2.13 -13.51 19.33
CA LEU A 114 -1.33 -13.60 18.10
C LEU A 114 0.01 -14.33 18.33
N GLU A 115 0.60 -14.24 19.52
CA GLU A 115 1.82 -14.98 19.91
C GLU A 115 1.66 -16.50 19.82
N GLU A 116 0.57 -17.07 20.36
CA GLU A 116 0.27 -18.51 20.28
C GLU A 116 -0.02 -18.94 18.84
N VAL A 117 -0.59 -18.02 18.07
CA VAL A 117 -0.99 -18.23 16.68
C VAL A 117 0.19 -18.05 15.73
N TYR A 118 1.17 -17.20 15.99
CA TYR A 118 2.15 -16.75 14.98
C TYR A 118 2.99 -17.90 14.40
N GLU A 119 3.54 -18.76 15.26
CA GLU A 119 4.26 -19.97 14.85
C GLU A 119 3.34 -20.97 14.15
N ALA A 120 2.13 -21.21 14.67
CA ALA A 120 1.17 -22.14 14.09
C ALA A 120 0.54 -21.63 12.77
N PHE A 121 0.43 -20.32 12.59
CA PHE A 121 -0.19 -19.62 11.48
C PHE A 121 0.77 -19.50 10.32
N TYR A 122 1.99 -18.99 10.56
CA TYR A 122 3.02 -18.97 9.52
C TYR A 122 3.39 -20.39 9.15
N ARG A 123 3.69 -21.30 10.09
CA ARG A 123 4.00 -22.71 9.74
C ARG A 123 2.78 -23.45 9.18
N GLY A 124 1.56 -23.23 9.65
CA GLY A 124 0.36 -23.94 9.22
C GLY A 124 -0.09 -23.57 7.80
N ILE A 125 -0.16 -22.27 7.49
CA ILE A 125 -0.42 -21.79 6.12
C ILE A 125 0.74 -22.22 5.21
N PHE A 126 1.98 -22.04 5.67
CA PHE A 126 3.17 -22.41 4.91
C PHE A 126 3.23 -23.91 4.59
N ASN A 127 2.98 -24.79 5.56
CA ASN A 127 3.01 -26.25 5.36
C ASN A 127 1.88 -26.71 4.44
N ALA A 128 0.69 -26.11 4.54
CA ALA A 128 -0.39 -26.39 3.61
C ALA A 128 -0.02 -26.02 2.17
N LEU A 129 0.55 -24.82 1.98
CA LEU A 129 0.98 -24.34 0.66
C LEU A 129 2.16 -25.13 0.08
N LYS A 130 3.10 -25.55 0.92
CA LYS A 130 4.30 -26.31 0.54
C LYS A 130 3.95 -27.69 0.00
N ASP A 131 3.00 -28.38 0.61
CA ASP A 131 2.67 -29.76 0.25
C ASP A 131 1.52 -29.85 -0.78
N ARG A 132 1.03 -28.72 -1.30
CA ARG A 132 -0.27 -28.62 -2.01
C ARG A 132 -1.39 -29.33 -1.23
N ARG A 133 -1.23 -29.44 0.08
CA ARG A 133 -2.25 -29.96 0.98
C ARG A 133 -3.20 -28.80 1.28
N ASN A 134 -4.46 -29.12 1.46
CA ASN A 134 -5.49 -28.15 1.78
C ASN A 134 -5.04 -27.16 2.88
N VAL A 135 -5.32 -25.86 2.73
CA VAL A 135 -5.09 -24.85 3.79
C VAL A 135 -5.89 -25.26 5.01
N PHE A 136 -5.18 -25.65 6.07
CA PHE A 136 -5.77 -26.19 7.29
C PHE A 136 -6.69 -27.42 7.08
N GLY A 137 -6.44 -28.22 6.04
CA GLY A 137 -7.32 -29.33 5.70
C GLY A 137 -8.54 -28.95 4.84
N ASN A 138 -8.79 -27.66 4.58
CA ASN A 138 -9.92 -27.16 3.76
C ASN A 138 -9.49 -26.78 2.31
N ALA A 139 -9.85 -27.62 1.33
CA ALA A 139 -9.50 -27.40 -0.08
C ALA A 139 -10.22 -26.17 -0.67
N SER A 140 -11.46 -25.93 -0.24
CA SER A 140 -12.31 -24.85 -0.74
C SER A 140 -11.75 -23.48 -0.34
N LEU A 141 -11.21 -23.32 0.87
CA LEU A 141 -10.54 -22.07 1.28
C LEU A 141 -9.33 -21.77 0.39
N LEU A 142 -8.47 -22.76 0.14
CA LEU A 142 -7.31 -22.58 -0.74
C LEU A 142 -7.74 -22.16 -2.16
N ASN A 143 -8.84 -22.70 -2.66
CA ASN A 143 -9.40 -22.30 -3.95
C ASN A 143 -9.83 -20.82 -4.00
N VAL A 144 -10.41 -20.30 -2.91
CA VAL A 144 -10.79 -18.88 -2.77
C VAL A 144 -9.53 -18.00 -2.75
N LEU A 145 -8.56 -18.34 -1.89
CA LEU A 145 -7.33 -17.57 -1.72
C LEU A 145 -6.47 -17.57 -2.99
N ASN A 146 -6.44 -18.67 -3.73
CA ASN A 146 -5.71 -18.77 -5.00
C ASN A 146 -6.26 -17.83 -6.07
N VAL A 147 -7.52 -17.42 -6.00
CA VAL A 147 -8.05 -16.40 -6.92
C VAL A 147 -7.77 -15.01 -6.37
N LEU A 148 -8.03 -14.79 -5.07
CA LEU A 148 -7.89 -13.47 -4.45
C LEU A 148 -6.45 -12.95 -4.45
N PHE A 149 -5.46 -13.83 -4.24
CA PHE A 149 -4.04 -13.46 -4.15
C PHE A 149 -3.27 -13.70 -5.45
N ASP A 150 -3.97 -13.99 -6.55
CA ASP A 150 -3.36 -14.15 -7.87
C ASP A 150 -3.00 -12.80 -8.48
N ASP A 151 -1.79 -12.70 -9.05
CA ASP A 151 -1.31 -11.46 -9.65
C ASP A 151 -2.18 -11.03 -10.86
N LYS A 152 -2.78 -11.97 -11.63
CA LYS A 152 -3.66 -11.59 -12.74
C LYS A 152 -4.97 -10.98 -12.25
N THR A 153 -5.49 -11.45 -11.10
CA THR A 153 -6.64 -10.83 -10.43
C THR A 153 -6.29 -9.40 -10.03
N HIS A 154 -5.15 -9.21 -9.35
CA HIS A 154 -4.69 -7.87 -8.95
C HIS A 154 -4.53 -6.93 -10.15
N GLU A 155 -3.89 -7.38 -11.24
CA GLU A 155 -3.67 -6.60 -12.45
C GLU A 155 -4.98 -6.20 -13.13
N LYS A 156 -5.93 -7.14 -13.30
CA LYS A 156 -7.22 -6.86 -13.94
C LYS A 156 -8.09 -5.91 -13.13
N VAL A 157 -8.13 -6.09 -11.80
CA VAL A 157 -8.87 -5.17 -10.93
C VAL A 157 -8.21 -3.79 -10.92
N PHE A 158 -6.88 -3.71 -10.89
CA PHE A 158 -6.15 -2.44 -10.98
C PHE A 158 -6.38 -1.73 -12.32
N GLU A 159 -6.37 -2.46 -13.44
CA GLU A 159 -6.68 -1.90 -14.76
C GLU A 159 -8.10 -1.32 -14.79
N ALA A 160 -9.09 -2.05 -14.27
CA ALA A 160 -10.47 -1.58 -14.17
C ALA A 160 -10.60 -0.35 -13.26
N PHE A 161 -9.92 -0.35 -12.11
CA PHE A 161 -9.86 0.77 -11.18
C PHE A 161 -9.35 2.05 -11.85
N MET A 162 -8.29 1.94 -12.66
CA MET A 162 -7.65 3.08 -13.34
C MET A 162 -8.42 3.55 -14.57
N LYS A 163 -9.03 2.64 -15.34
CA LYS A 163 -9.64 2.96 -16.64
C LYS A 163 -11.12 3.30 -16.57
N LEU A 164 -11.89 2.71 -15.66
CA LEU A 164 -13.34 2.84 -15.65
C LEU A 164 -13.78 4.01 -14.76
N PRO A 165 -14.23 5.14 -15.32
CA PRO A 165 -14.71 6.24 -14.51
C PRO A 165 -16.13 5.97 -13.96
N ALA A 166 -16.51 6.59 -12.86
CA ALA A 166 -17.88 6.54 -12.35
C ALA A 166 -18.86 7.34 -13.23
N ASP A 167 -18.36 8.29 -14.03
CA ASP A 167 -19.11 9.16 -14.93
C ASP A 167 -18.27 9.49 -16.18
N THR A 168 -18.88 9.79 -17.32
CA THR A 168 -18.15 10.09 -18.57
C THR A 168 -18.04 11.58 -18.89
N ARG A 169 -18.74 12.44 -18.14
CA ARG A 169 -18.74 13.88 -18.37
C ARG A 169 -17.44 14.52 -17.91
N VAL A 170 -17.02 15.57 -18.63
CA VAL A 170 -15.78 16.29 -18.36
C VAL A 170 -15.74 16.78 -16.91
N GLY A 171 -14.67 16.41 -16.20
CA GLY A 171 -14.44 16.78 -14.79
C GLY A 171 -15.05 15.80 -13.78
N LEU A 172 -16.09 15.07 -14.15
CA LEU A 172 -16.66 13.99 -13.34
C LEU A 172 -16.03 12.64 -13.65
N ASN A 173 -15.44 12.52 -14.83
CA ASN A 173 -14.67 11.38 -15.30
C ASN A 173 -13.31 11.19 -14.63
N SER A 174 -13.04 11.85 -13.51
CA SER A 174 -11.85 11.65 -12.65
C SER A 174 -12.07 10.63 -11.53
N SER A 175 -13.30 10.31 -11.18
CA SER A 175 -13.61 9.38 -10.06
C SER A 175 -13.76 7.95 -10.58
N SER A 176 -13.25 6.95 -9.86
CA SER A 176 -13.24 5.55 -10.27
C SER A 176 -14.58 4.87 -9.99
N LEU A 177 -15.07 4.05 -10.92
CA LEU A 177 -16.32 3.31 -10.74
C LEU A 177 -16.25 2.38 -9.51
N ILE A 178 -15.12 1.69 -9.32
CA ILE A 178 -14.95 0.75 -8.19
C ILE A 178 -15.01 1.51 -6.85
N VAL A 179 -14.35 2.67 -6.74
CA VAL A 179 -14.40 3.46 -5.50
C VAL A 179 -15.81 3.98 -5.24
N HIS A 180 -16.51 4.42 -6.29
CA HIS A 180 -17.90 4.84 -6.16
C HIS A 180 -18.80 3.72 -5.62
N LEU A 181 -18.68 2.49 -6.14
CA LEU A 181 -19.42 1.33 -5.65
C LEU A 181 -19.10 1.02 -4.17
N LEU A 182 -17.82 1.03 -3.80
CA LEU A 182 -17.36 0.82 -2.42
C LEU A 182 -17.90 1.90 -1.47
N LEU A 183 -17.86 3.18 -1.88
CA LEU A 183 -18.33 4.31 -1.09
C LEU A 183 -19.85 4.29 -0.92
N THR A 184 -20.59 4.00 -1.98
CA THR A 184 -22.05 3.82 -1.92
C THR A 184 -22.42 2.68 -0.97
N SER A 185 -21.70 1.56 -1.01
CA SER A 185 -21.91 0.43 -0.07
C SER A 185 -21.56 0.82 1.37
N ALA A 186 -20.46 1.52 1.60
CA ALA A 186 -20.06 1.99 2.93
C ALA A 186 -21.11 2.93 3.56
N ILE A 187 -21.57 3.94 2.81
CA ILE A 187 -22.60 4.88 3.30
C ILE A 187 -23.92 4.14 3.57
N THR A 188 -24.27 3.18 2.70
CA THR A 188 -25.46 2.33 2.87
C THR A 188 -25.37 1.51 4.16
N ALA A 189 -24.22 0.88 4.42
CA ALA A 189 -23.99 0.06 5.61
C ALA A 189 -24.00 0.87 6.91
N ILE A 190 -23.58 2.14 6.88
CA ILE A 190 -23.63 3.05 8.03
C ILE A 190 -25.07 3.44 8.39
N ARG A 191 -25.97 3.53 7.40
CA ARG A 191 -27.36 4.01 7.55
C ARG A 191 -28.40 2.89 7.65
N GLU A 192 -28.01 1.64 7.47
CA GLU A 192 -28.90 0.47 7.53
C GLU A 192 -28.37 -0.60 8.47
N ASP A 193 -29.18 -0.98 9.46
CA ASP A 193 -28.88 -2.10 10.35
C ASP A 193 -29.69 -3.36 10.01
N LYS A 194 -30.93 -3.27 9.47
CA LYS A 194 -31.83 -4.43 9.32
C LYS A 194 -31.56 -5.25 8.07
N ASN A 195 -31.57 -4.60 6.91
CA ASN A 195 -31.35 -5.23 5.61
C ASN A 195 -29.95 -4.94 5.08
N ARG A 196 -28.99 -4.78 6.00
CA ARG A 196 -27.66 -4.23 5.72
C ARG A 196 -26.96 -4.97 4.60
N ASN A 197 -26.86 -6.30 4.67
CA ASN A 197 -26.09 -7.08 3.71
C ASN A 197 -26.76 -7.18 2.32
N ILE A 198 -28.09 -7.21 2.25
CA ILE A 198 -28.85 -7.11 0.98
C ILE A 198 -28.53 -5.79 0.28
N LEU A 199 -28.64 -4.68 1.01
CA LEU A 199 -28.38 -3.36 0.46
C LEU A 199 -26.89 -3.12 0.15
N ARG A 200 -25.97 -3.72 0.89
CA ARG A 200 -24.53 -3.71 0.57
C ARG A 200 -24.25 -4.39 -0.77
N ILE A 201 -24.76 -5.61 -0.99
CA ILE A 201 -24.58 -6.31 -2.27
C ILE A 201 -25.22 -5.51 -3.40
N ALA A 202 -26.44 -5.00 -3.20
CA ALA A 202 -27.10 -4.14 -4.17
C ALA A 202 -26.25 -2.89 -4.50
N ALA A 203 -25.70 -2.21 -3.49
CA ALA A 203 -24.83 -1.05 -3.65
C ALA A 203 -23.54 -1.37 -4.42
N LEU A 204 -22.93 -2.53 -4.17
CA LEU A 204 -21.71 -2.95 -4.86
C LEU A 204 -21.95 -3.31 -6.33
N LEU A 205 -23.20 -3.55 -6.74
CA LEU A 205 -23.55 -4.00 -8.10
C LEU A 205 -24.46 -3.04 -8.87
N HIS A 206 -25.04 -2.01 -8.25
CA HIS A 206 -26.10 -1.19 -8.88
C HIS A 206 -25.67 -0.51 -10.18
N ASP A 207 -24.41 -0.08 -10.25
CA ASP A 207 -23.82 0.66 -11.35
C ASP A 207 -22.81 -0.15 -12.17
N ILE A 208 -22.74 -1.46 -11.94
CA ILE A 208 -21.79 -2.38 -12.59
C ILE A 208 -21.94 -2.36 -14.12
N ALA A 209 -23.11 -2.01 -14.66
CA ALA A 209 -23.33 -1.95 -16.11
C ALA A 209 -22.99 -0.60 -16.78
N LYS A 210 -22.47 0.40 -16.03
CA LYS A 210 -22.09 1.69 -16.60
C LYS A 210 -21.18 1.58 -17.83
N PRO A 211 -20.13 0.73 -17.84
CA PRO A 211 -19.30 0.53 -19.03
C PRO A 211 -20.12 0.19 -20.29
N TYR A 212 -21.09 -0.72 -20.21
CA TYR A 212 -21.95 -1.06 -21.35
C TYR A 212 -22.79 0.11 -21.81
N SER A 213 -23.29 0.93 -20.87
CA SER A 213 -24.12 2.08 -21.20
C SER A 213 -23.39 3.11 -22.06
N TRP A 214 -22.09 3.33 -21.79
CA TRP A 214 -21.29 4.30 -22.52
C TRP A 214 -21.06 3.89 -23.99
N PHE A 215 -20.84 2.59 -24.24
CA PHE A 215 -20.51 2.06 -25.56
C PHE A 215 -21.74 1.63 -26.38
N THR A 216 -22.73 1.01 -25.74
CA THR A 216 -23.91 0.45 -26.43
C THR A 216 -25.12 1.39 -26.38
N GLY A 217 -25.11 2.39 -25.49
CA GLY A 217 -26.22 3.30 -25.29
C GLY A 217 -27.41 2.71 -24.52
N VAL A 218 -27.33 1.46 -24.06
CA VAL A 218 -28.34 0.80 -23.23
C VAL A 218 -28.37 1.44 -21.83
N GLY A 219 -29.56 1.60 -21.24
CA GLY A 219 -29.69 2.11 -19.87
C GLY A 219 -29.02 1.16 -18.85
N HIS A 220 -28.17 1.70 -17.97
CA HIS A 220 -27.35 0.88 -17.07
C HIS A 220 -28.19 0.12 -16.05
N VAL A 221 -29.29 0.70 -15.53
CA VAL A 221 -30.08 0.07 -14.46
C VAL A 221 -30.55 -1.34 -14.83
N GLY A 222 -31.20 -1.50 -15.99
CA GLY A 222 -31.68 -2.80 -16.44
C GLY A 222 -30.56 -3.80 -16.69
N LYS A 223 -29.45 -3.32 -17.29
CA LYS A 223 -28.29 -4.17 -17.54
C LYS A 223 -27.55 -4.56 -16.27
N SER A 224 -27.51 -3.69 -15.25
CA SER A 224 -26.95 -4.00 -13.93
C SER A 224 -27.76 -5.10 -13.24
N VAL A 225 -29.09 -5.09 -13.38
CA VAL A 225 -29.96 -6.18 -12.88
C VAL A 225 -29.63 -7.50 -13.58
N GLU A 226 -29.44 -7.51 -14.90
CA GLU A 226 -29.03 -8.71 -15.64
C GLU A 226 -27.68 -9.24 -15.15
N ILE A 227 -26.66 -8.38 -15.07
CA ILE A 227 -25.32 -8.77 -14.62
C ILE A 227 -25.35 -9.26 -13.19
N ALA A 228 -26.04 -8.56 -12.28
CA ALA A 228 -26.16 -8.97 -10.88
C ALA A 228 -26.86 -10.32 -10.76
N LYS A 229 -27.89 -10.57 -11.58
CA LYS A 229 -28.54 -11.87 -11.65
C LYS A 229 -27.56 -12.95 -12.09
N ASP A 230 -26.82 -12.75 -13.18
CA ASP A 230 -25.86 -13.73 -13.68
C ASP A 230 -24.72 -14.00 -12.68
N LEU A 231 -24.26 -12.96 -11.96
CA LEU A 231 -23.21 -13.09 -10.94
C LEU A 231 -23.67 -13.90 -9.73
N LEU A 232 -24.93 -13.76 -9.30
CA LEU A 232 -25.44 -14.27 -8.02
C LEU A 232 -26.39 -15.47 -8.15
N LYS A 233 -26.83 -15.80 -9.38
CA LYS A 233 -27.66 -16.97 -9.64
C LYS A 233 -26.94 -18.23 -9.18
N ASP A 234 -27.69 -19.14 -8.55
CA ASP A 234 -27.18 -20.40 -8.00
C ASP A 234 -26.18 -20.21 -6.83
N ILE A 235 -25.94 -18.97 -6.39
CA ILE A 235 -25.11 -18.61 -5.24
C ILE A 235 -25.99 -18.15 -4.07
N VAL A 236 -26.97 -17.29 -4.36
CA VAL A 236 -27.92 -16.72 -3.39
C VAL A 236 -29.31 -17.33 -3.62
N ASP A 237 -30.06 -17.53 -2.53
CA ASP A 237 -31.46 -17.97 -2.56
C ASP A 237 -32.34 -17.04 -3.41
N ASP A 238 -33.35 -17.60 -4.10
CA ASP A 238 -34.19 -16.88 -5.07
C ASP A 238 -34.97 -15.70 -4.45
N ASP A 239 -35.44 -15.81 -3.20
CA ASP A 239 -36.16 -14.74 -2.52
C ASP A 239 -35.21 -13.56 -2.23
N LYS A 240 -34.02 -13.86 -1.71
CA LYS A 240 -32.99 -12.86 -1.42
C LYS A 240 -32.39 -12.26 -2.67
N LEU A 241 -32.20 -13.05 -3.71
CA LEU A 241 -31.79 -12.56 -5.01
C LEU A 241 -32.82 -11.57 -5.55
N SER A 242 -34.11 -11.89 -5.44
CA SER A 242 -35.18 -10.98 -5.85
C SER A 242 -35.16 -9.64 -5.08
N GLU A 243 -34.92 -9.68 -3.77
CA GLU A 243 -34.75 -8.46 -2.94
C GLU A 243 -33.55 -7.61 -3.39
N ILE A 244 -32.39 -8.23 -3.66
CA ILE A 244 -31.19 -7.54 -4.16
C ILE A 244 -31.46 -6.90 -5.52
N LEU A 245 -32.03 -7.66 -6.46
CA LEU A 245 -32.33 -7.18 -7.81
C LEU A 245 -33.34 -6.04 -7.80
N GLU A 246 -34.32 -6.07 -6.90
CA GLU A 246 -35.29 -4.99 -6.76
C GLU A 246 -34.67 -3.73 -6.16
N ALA A 247 -33.77 -3.87 -5.16
CA ALA A 247 -33.00 -2.75 -4.64
C ALA A 247 -32.16 -2.08 -5.73
N ILE A 248 -31.51 -2.88 -6.60
CA ILE A 248 -30.81 -2.37 -7.78
C ILE A 248 -31.78 -1.69 -8.74
N ARG A 249 -32.92 -2.30 -9.07
CA ARG A 249 -33.87 -1.71 -10.03
C ARG A 249 -34.38 -0.33 -9.58
N ARG A 250 -34.59 -0.15 -8.28
CA ARG A 250 -35.15 1.07 -7.69
C ARG A 250 -34.08 2.08 -7.23
N HIS A 251 -32.79 1.90 -7.53
CA HIS A 251 -31.76 2.78 -6.99
C HIS A 251 -31.85 4.24 -7.47
N HIS A 252 -32.57 4.54 -8.54
CA HIS A 252 -32.90 5.91 -8.99
C HIS A 252 -34.20 6.47 -8.38
N GLU A 253 -34.98 5.66 -7.65
CA GLU A 253 -36.25 6.08 -7.07
C GLU A 253 -36.03 6.87 -5.78
N LYS A 254 -36.58 8.08 -5.75
CA LYS A 254 -36.42 9.01 -4.62
C LYS A 254 -36.97 8.38 -3.33
N GLY A 255 -36.21 8.53 -2.25
CA GLY A 255 -36.61 8.10 -0.91
C GLY A 255 -36.11 6.70 -0.52
N GLY A 256 -35.48 5.96 -1.43
CA GLY A 256 -34.78 4.72 -1.11
C GLY A 256 -33.45 4.99 -0.37
N LYS A 257 -33.08 4.12 0.58
CA LYS A 257 -31.80 4.25 1.30
C LYS A 257 -30.58 4.14 0.37
N LEU A 258 -30.64 3.23 -0.60
CA LEU A 258 -29.61 3.09 -1.63
C LEU A 258 -29.53 4.35 -2.51
N TYR A 259 -30.67 4.92 -2.91
CA TYR A 259 -30.73 6.19 -3.66
C TYR A 259 -30.04 7.34 -2.90
N GLU A 260 -30.29 7.46 -1.59
CA GLU A 260 -29.66 8.52 -0.79
C GLU A 260 -28.15 8.32 -0.63
N ALA A 261 -27.70 7.07 -0.45
CA ALA A 261 -26.29 6.73 -0.36
C ALA A 261 -25.56 6.96 -1.69
N ASP A 262 -26.14 6.54 -2.82
CA ASP A 262 -25.62 6.77 -4.16
C ASP A 262 -25.51 8.28 -4.45
N ARG A 263 -26.57 9.05 -4.17
CA ARG A 263 -26.56 10.50 -4.34
C ARG A 263 -25.44 11.17 -3.55
N ASP A 264 -25.22 10.76 -2.30
CA ASP A 264 -24.16 11.34 -1.47
C ASP A 264 -22.76 10.90 -1.94
N SER A 265 -22.58 9.63 -2.30
CA SER A 265 -21.35 9.11 -2.92
C SER A 265 -20.99 9.88 -4.20
N ALA A 266 -21.95 10.03 -5.12
CA ALA A 266 -21.79 10.82 -6.33
C ALA A 266 -21.50 12.30 -6.04
N SER A 267 -22.07 12.88 -4.97
CA SER A 267 -21.79 14.25 -4.55
C SER A 267 -20.35 14.44 -4.11
N ILE A 268 -19.79 13.49 -3.35
CA ILE A 268 -18.39 13.50 -2.86
C ILE A 268 -17.39 13.39 -4.02
N ASP A 269 -17.75 12.63 -5.05
CA ASP A 269 -16.92 12.41 -6.23
C ASP A 269 -17.02 13.54 -7.26
N ARG A 270 -18.01 14.43 -7.15
CA ARG A 270 -18.28 15.51 -8.10
C ARG A 270 -17.38 16.72 -7.82
N THR A 271 -16.62 17.12 -8.84
CA THR A 271 -15.76 18.32 -8.80
C THR A 271 -16.45 19.56 -9.39
N VAL A 272 -17.78 19.55 -9.51
CA VAL A 272 -18.57 20.56 -10.25
C VAL A 272 -18.24 21.99 -9.84
N ASP A 273 -18.18 22.26 -8.54
CA ASP A 273 -17.89 23.60 -8.01
C ASP A 273 -16.47 24.09 -8.36
N LEU A 274 -15.54 23.18 -8.65
CA LEU A 274 -14.18 23.52 -9.10
C LEU A 274 -14.13 23.80 -10.60
N VAL A 275 -14.85 23.01 -11.40
CA VAL A 275 -14.60 22.94 -12.86
C VAL A 275 -15.64 23.69 -13.71
N ALA A 276 -16.86 23.91 -13.21
CA ALA A 276 -17.96 24.43 -14.03
C ALA A 276 -17.66 25.80 -14.66
N GLY A 277 -17.14 26.76 -13.87
CA GLY A 277 -16.81 28.09 -14.37
C GLY A 277 -15.70 28.08 -15.44
N PHE A 278 -14.72 27.19 -15.26
CA PHE A 278 -13.63 27.01 -16.22
C PHE A 278 -14.13 26.41 -17.54
N ILE A 279 -14.93 25.34 -17.47
CA ILE A 279 -15.50 24.69 -18.65
C ILE A 279 -16.41 25.66 -19.41
N ALA A 280 -17.26 26.41 -18.70
CA ALA A 280 -18.14 27.41 -19.29
C ALA A 280 -17.36 28.49 -20.06
N GLY A 281 -16.28 29.01 -19.47
CA GLY A 281 -15.41 29.99 -20.13
C GLY A 281 -14.74 29.45 -21.39
N LYS A 282 -14.36 28.17 -21.42
CA LYS A 282 -13.75 27.52 -22.59
C LYS A 282 -14.74 27.15 -23.69
N LEU A 283 -16.00 26.91 -23.34
CA LEU A 283 -17.09 26.63 -24.26
C LEU A 283 -17.83 27.88 -24.73
N GLY A 284 -17.66 29.02 -24.04
CA GLY A 284 -18.38 30.27 -24.35
C GLY A 284 -19.87 30.22 -23.99
N VAL A 285 -20.24 29.41 -22.99
CA VAL A 285 -21.62 29.23 -22.52
C VAL A 285 -21.77 29.74 -21.09
N ASP A 286 -23.01 29.86 -20.61
CA ASP A 286 -23.25 30.31 -19.24
C ASP A 286 -22.83 29.27 -18.19
N VAL A 287 -22.31 29.74 -17.05
CA VAL A 287 -21.86 28.86 -15.96
C VAL A 287 -23.01 28.05 -15.38
N SER A 288 -24.21 28.63 -15.30
CA SER A 288 -25.39 27.92 -14.79
C SER A 288 -25.83 26.79 -15.71
N GLU A 289 -25.67 26.97 -17.02
CA GLU A 289 -25.96 25.94 -18.02
C GLU A 289 -25.00 24.75 -17.85
N VAL A 290 -23.68 24.98 -17.81
CA VAL A 290 -22.70 23.90 -17.59
C VAL A 290 -22.94 23.20 -16.26
N ARG A 291 -23.24 23.96 -15.21
CA ARG A 291 -23.54 23.40 -13.88
C ARG A 291 -24.76 22.47 -13.94
N ASP A 292 -25.83 22.87 -14.62
CA ASP A 292 -27.02 22.03 -14.83
C ASP A 292 -26.66 20.74 -15.58
N LYS A 293 -25.89 20.83 -16.67
CA LYS A 293 -25.45 19.67 -17.47
C LYS A 293 -24.49 18.73 -16.74
N LEU A 294 -23.76 19.21 -15.74
CA LEU A 294 -22.92 18.38 -14.87
C LEU A 294 -23.72 17.73 -13.73
N LEU A 295 -24.83 18.33 -13.28
CA LEU A 295 -25.59 17.81 -12.14
C LEU A 295 -26.72 16.86 -12.52
N ARG A 296 -27.35 17.08 -13.68
CA ARG A 296 -28.52 16.32 -14.15
C ARG A 296 -28.15 15.15 -15.06
N SER A 297 -29.12 14.33 -15.39
CA SER A 297 -29.02 13.22 -16.35
C SER A 297 -30.18 13.30 -17.35
N GLY A 298 -30.07 12.56 -18.46
CA GLY A 298 -31.10 12.47 -19.49
C GLY A 298 -30.60 12.82 -20.90
N ASP A 299 -31.48 12.66 -21.89
CA ASP A 299 -31.15 12.83 -23.31
C ASP A 299 -30.66 14.23 -23.64
N GLU A 300 -31.23 15.27 -23.02
CA GLU A 300 -30.82 16.66 -23.20
C GLU A 300 -29.36 16.90 -22.74
N VAL A 301 -28.95 16.26 -21.64
CA VAL A 301 -27.56 16.32 -21.15
C VAL A 301 -26.64 15.56 -22.09
N ARG A 302 -27.07 14.38 -22.55
CA ARG A 302 -26.31 13.55 -23.50
C ARG A 302 -26.10 14.28 -24.83
N GLU A 303 -27.13 14.95 -25.33
CA GLU A 303 -27.10 15.73 -26.57
C GLU A 303 -26.17 16.95 -26.44
N PHE A 304 -26.16 17.63 -25.28
CA PHE A 304 -25.22 18.72 -25.02
C PHE A 304 -23.77 18.27 -25.15
N TRP A 305 -23.39 17.18 -24.46
CA TRP A 305 -22.00 16.71 -24.48
C TRP A 305 -21.61 16.04 -25.81
N SER A 306 -22.55 15.42 -26.53
CA SER A 306 -22.27 14.76 -27.82
C SER A 306 -22.03 15.73 -28.97
N LYS A 307 -22.51 16.98 -28.87
CA LYS A 307 -22.25 18.05 -29.85
C LYS A 307 -20.82 18.59 -29.80
N ILE A 308 -20.08 18.32 -28.72
CA ILE A 308 -18.71 18.82 -28.55
C ILE A 308 -17.74 17.86 -29.24
N PRO A 309 -16.87 18.33 -30.17
CA PRO A 309 -15.88 17.48 -30.83
C PRO A 309 -14.93 16.81 -29.82
N LEU A 310 -14.52 15.57 -30.11
CA LEU A 310 -13.67 14.77 -29.20
C LEU A 310 -12.35 15.46 -28.86
N ASP A 311 -11.69 16.10 -29.84
CA ASP A 311 -10.43 16.83 -29.59
C ASP A 311 -10.64 17.99 -28.61
N LYS A 312 -11.79 18.67 -28.68
CA LYS A 312 -12.14 19.73 -27.74
C LYS A 312 -12.45 19.16 -26.34
N LEU A 313 -13.14 18.02 -26.26
CA LEU A 313 -13.34 17.32 -24.99
C LEU A 313 -12.01 16.89 -24.36
N ARG A 314 -11.06 16.41 -25.16
CA ARG A 314 -9.72 16.04 -24.71
C ARG A 314 -8.96 17.23 -24.15
N GLU A 315 -8.94 18.36 -24.86
CA GLU A 315 -8.36 19.63 -24.37
C GLU A 315 -8.96 20.04 -23.03
N LEU A 316 -10.30 20.02 -22.91
CA LEU A 316 -10.99 20.35 -21.66
C LEU A 316 -10.63 19.40 -20.53
N CYS A 317 -10.52 18.09 -20.81
CA CYS A 317 -10.13 17.09 -19.81
C CYS A 317 -8.69 17.31 -19.35
N GLU A 318 -7.76 17.63 -20.25
CA GLU A 318 -6.35 17.86 -19.89
C GLU A 318 -6.17 19.10 -19.02
N GLU A 319 -6.86 20.18 -19.36
CA GLU A 319 -6.83 21.40 -18.55
C GLU A 319 -7.54 21.18 -17.20
N THR A 320 -8.65 20.42 -17.18
CA THR A 320 -9.31 20.02 -15.94
C THR A 320 -8.40 19.15 -15.06
N ALA A 321 -7.64 18.21 -15.65
CA ALA A 321 -6.69 17.39 -14.91
C ALA A 321 -5.63 18.24 -14.19
N ARG A 322 -5.15 19.33 -14.82
CA ARG A 322 -4.21 20.28 -14.18
C ARG A 322 -4.84 21.01 -13.00
N ILE A 323 -6.14 21.31 -13.06
CA ILE A 323 -6.89 21.88 -11.93
C ILE A 323 -6.97 20.87 -10.78
N LEU A 324 -7.33 19.62 -11.08
CA LEU A 324 -7.49 18.58 -10.06
C LEU A 324 -6.18 18.13 -9.41
N GLN A 325 -5.04 18.31 -10.09
CA GLN A 325 -3.70 18.05 -9.53
C GLN A 325 -3.29 19.08 -8.46
N ASP A 326 -3.83 20.30 -8.50
CA ASP A 326 -3.59 21.34 -7.49
C ASP A 326 -4.85 22.20 -7.24
N PRO A 327 -5.89 21.60 -6.63
CA PRO A 327 -7.22 22.19 -6.56
C PRO A 327 -7.27 23.45 -5.69
N GLU A 328 -6.52 23.48 -4.59
CA GLU A 328 -6.51 24.62 -3.67
C GLU A 328 -5.75 25.81 -4.26
N ALA A 329 -4.64 25.57 -4.96
CA ALA A 329 -3.95 26.64 -5.69
C ALA A 329 -4.84 27.22 -6.80
N TYR A 330 -5.62 26.37 -7.48
CA TYR A 330 -6.60 26.86 -8.45
C TYR A 330 -7.74 27.63 -7.78
N ARG A 331 -8.37 27.07 -6.73
CA ARG A 331 -9.43 27.71 -5.95
C ARG A 331 -9.03 29.10 -5.46
N ALA A 332 -7.84 29.23 -4.90
CA ALA A 332 -7.31 30.50 -4.40
C ALA A 332 -7.10 31.52 -5.53
N ARG A 333 -6.52 31.10 -6.67
CA ARG A 333 -6.33 31.98 -7.84
C ARG A 333 -7.63 32.40 -8.50
N ALA A 334 -8.61 31.50 -8.54
CA ALA A 334 -9.92 31.73 -9.15
C ALA A 334 -10.92 32.43 -8.20
N GLY A 335 -10.56 32.66 -6.93
CA GLY A 335 -11.44 33.29 -5.94
C GLY A 335 -12.71 32.50 -5.63
N LEU A 336 -12.64 31.16 -5.71
CA LEU A 336 -13.82 30.30 -5.56
C LEU A 336 -14.17 30.06 -4.09
N ASP A 337 -15.40 30.44 -3.70
CA ASP A 337 -15.98 30.12 -2.40
C ASP A 337 -16.88 28.87 -2.48
N ILE A 338 -16.29 27.71 -2.22
CA ILE A 338 -17.02 26.43 -2.15
C ILE A 338 -17.62 26.29 -0.76
N LYS A 339 -18.95 26.18 -0.72
CA LYS A 339 -19.74 25.91 0.49
C LYS A 339 -20.07 24.42 0.57
N PRO A 340 -19.26 23.62 1.27
CA PRO A 340 -19.45 22.18 1.32
C PRO A 340 -20.73 21.81 2.07
N ARG A 341 -21.41 20.77 1.60
CA ARG A 341 -22.57 20.17 2.28
C ARG A 341 -22.11 18.97 3.09
N GLN A 342 -22.55 18.90 4.34
CA GLN A 342 -22.31 17.74 5.17
C GLN A 342 -23.10 16.53 4.65
N VAL A 343 -22.43 15.39 4.56
CA VAL A 343 -23.04 14.09 4.31
C VAL A 343 -23.67 13.62 5.61
N ARG A 344 -24.97 13.38 5.55
CA ARG A 344 -25.77 13.08 6.74
C ARG A 344 -25.30 11.78 7.41
N ASP A 345 -25.21 11.78 8.75
CA ASP A 345 -24.92 10.63 9.60
C ASP A 345 -23.54 9.94 9.36
N VAL A 346 -22.64 10.57 8.59
CA VAL A 346 -21.33 10.00 8.24
C VAL A 346 -20.19 10.92 8.70
N TYR A 347 -19.22 10.32 9.38
CA TYR A 347 -17.99 10.96 9.84
C TYR A 347 -16.78 10.22 9.27
N VAL A 348 -15.71 10.98 9.02
CA VAL A 348 -14.39 10.42 8.74
C VAL A 348 -13.63 10.32 10.06
N TRP A 349 -13.18 9.12 10.36
CA TRP A 349 -12.35 8.79 11.51
C TRP A 349 -10.91 8.57 11.07
N MET A 350 -9.97 8.99 11.89
CA MET A 350 -8.54 8.77 11.71
C MET A 350 -7.95 8.22 13.01
N ILE A 351 -7.34 7.05 12.91
CA ILE A 351 -6.52 6.43 13.96
C ILE A 351 -5.07 6.58 13.52
N ASP A 352 -4.24 7.13 14.40
CA ASP A 352 -2.82 7.35 14.14
C ASP A 352 -1.98 6.75 15.26
N ILE A 353 -1.10 5.82 14.89
CA ILE A 353 -0.23 5.09 15.80
C ILE A 353 0.96 5.96 16.20
N ARG A 354 1.13 6.17 17.51
CA ARG A 354 2.26 6.92 18.09
C ARG A 354 3.46 6.01 18.33
N GLY A 355 4.65 6.60 18.34
CA GLY A 355 5.87 5.91 18.79
C GLY A 355 6.44 4.87 17.82
N ILE A 356 6.02 4.86 16.55
CA ILE A 356 6.47 3.90 15.53
C ILE A 356 7.99 3.78 15.47
N GLN A 357 8.69 4.90 15.27
CA GLN A 357 10.15 4.90 15.15
C GLN A 357 10.83 4.43 16.44
N GLU A 358 10.31 4.86 17.59
CA GLU A 358 10.82 4.45 18.89
C GLU A 358 10.63 2.95 19.13
N PHE A 359 9.51 2.38 18.69
CA PHE A 359 9.22 0.95 18.79
C PHE A 359 10.06 0.10 17.82
N ILE A 360 10.32 0.57 16.61
CA ILE A 360 11.17 -0.14 15.63
C ILE A 360 12.63 -0.14 16.08
N TYR A 361 13.13 1.01 16.52
CA TYR A 361 14.56 1.23 16.77
C TYR A 361 14.96 1.10 18.25
N GLU A 362 14.11 0.56 19.13
CA GLU A 362 14.47 0.33 20.54
C GLU A 362 15.43 -0.85 20.76
N SER A 363 15.51 -1.78 19.82
CA SER A 363 16.37 -2.97 19.90
C SER A 363 17.59 -2.76 19.02
N GLU A 364 18.78 -3.18 19.46
CA GLU A 364 19.99 -3.20 18.62
C GLU A 364 20.11 -4.45 17.74
N ASP A 365 19.17 -5.39 17.87
CA ASP A 365 19.17 -6.64 17.14
C ASP A 365 18.33 -6.55 15.85
N LEU A 366 18.92 -6.95 14.72
CA LEU A 366 18.28 -6.92 13.41
C LEU A 366 17.01 -7.80 13.38
N LYS A 367 16.97 -8.86 14.19
CA LYS A 367 15.80 -9.75 14.26
C LYS A 367 14.59 -9.05 14.81
N SER A 368 14.79 -8.34 15.90
CA SER A 368 13.81 -7.51 16.57
C SER A 368 13.36 -6.33 15.70
N LEU A 369 14.24 -5.72 14.91
CA LEU A 369 13.90 -4.60 14.03
C LEU A 369 12.89 -5.01 12.96
N ILE A 370 13.18 -6.10 12.22
CA ILE A 370 12.29 -6.64 11.19
C ILE A 370 10.95 -7.03 11.81
N ALA A 371 10.98 -7.71 12.97
CA ALA A 371 9.79 -8.09 13.70
C ALA A 371 8.95 -6.87 14.12
N ALA A 372 9.59 -5.83 14.64
CA ALA A 372 8.89 -4.63 15.09
C ALA A 372 8.17 -3.92 13.93
N SER A 373 8.83 -3.80 12.76
CA SER A 373 8.18 -3.24 11.57
C SER A 373 6.99 -4.08 11.12
N HIS A 374 7.16 -5.40 11.08
CA HIS A 374 6.11 -6.33 10.68
C HIS A 374 4.92 -6.34 11.66
N ILE A 375 5.17 -6.23 12.97
CA ILE A 375 4.14 -6.10 14.01
C ILE A 375 3.34 -4.81 13.82
N LEU A 376 4.00 -3.70 13.48
CA LEU A 376 3.30 -2.44 13.21
C LEU A 376 2.40 -2.55 11.99
N ASP A 377 2.88 -3.17 10.92
CA ASP A 377 2.04 -3.46 9.75
C ASP A 377 0.86 -4.37 10.13
N LEU A 378 1.06 -5.38 10.97
CA LEU A 378 -0.04 -6.20 11.48
C LEU A 378 -1.06 -5.37 12.27
N ILE A 379 -0.61 -4.40 13.07
CA ILE A 379 -1.52 -3.51 13.80
C ILE A 379 -2.38 -2.71 12.83
N VAL A 380 -1.74 -2.08 11.84
CA VAL A 380 -2.38 -1.19 10.86
C VAL A 380 -3.31 -1.95 9.91
N TYR A 381 -2.85 -3.07 9.35
CA TYR A 381 -3.56 -3.78 8.29
C TYR A 381 -4.51 -4.87 8.80
N TYR A 382 -4.28 -5.40 10.00
CA TYR A 382 -5.07 -6.51 10.54
C TYR A 382 -5.76 -6.18 11.86
N VAL A 383 -5.02 -5.83 12.91
CA VAL A 383 -5.57 -5.71 14.27
C VAL A 383 -6.61 -4.60 14.35
N ILE A 384 -6.27 -3.38 13.91
CA ILE A 384 -7.21 -2.25 13.93
C ILE A 384 -8.43 -2.54 13.02
N PRO A 385 -8.28 -2.93 11.74
CA PRO A 385 -9.41 -3.31 10.89
C PRO A 385 -10.29 -4.42 11.47
N ARG A 386 -9.71 -5.42 12.14
CA ARG A 386 -10.43 -6.48 12.84
C ARG A 386 -11.25 -5.92 14.01
N ILE A 387 -10.65 -5.07 14.84
CA ILE A 387 -11.36 -4.42 15.96
C ILE A 387 -12.53 -3.58 15.44
N LEU A 388 -12.29 -2.77 14.40
CA LEU A 388 -13.32 -1.95 13.76
C LEU A 388 -14.49 -2.82 13.25
N TYR A 389 -14.19 -3.98 12.69
CA TYR A 389 -15.20 -4.92 12.25
C TYR A 389 -15.94 -5.60 13.42
N GLU A 390 -15.23 -6.24 14.34
CA GLU A 390 -15.80 -7.08 15.41
C GLU A 390 -16.56 -6.26 16.46
N GLU A 391 -16.02 -5.11 16.88
CA GLU A 391 -16.56 -4.35 18.03
C GLU A 391 -17.48 -3.22 17.59
N PHE A 392 -17.22 -2.64 16.42
CA PHE A 392 -17.98 -1.49 15.94
C PHE A 392 -18.86 -1.81 14.74
N GLY A 393 -18.68 -2.95 14.08
CA GLY A 393 -19.45 -3.32 12.88
C GLY A 393 -19.07 -2.52 11.63
N VAL A 394 -17.88 -1.93 11.60
CA VAL A 394 -17.34 -1.21 10.44
C VAL A 394 -17.05 -2.21 9.33
N VAL A 395 -17.77 -2.08 8.23
CA VAL A 395 -17.63 -2.95 7.05
C VAL A 395 -16.31 -2.67 6.30
N PRO A 396 -15.71 -3.67 5.63
CA PRO A 396 -14.38 -3.54 5.00
C PRO A 396 -14.30 -2.43 3.94
N GLU A 397 -15.38 -2.13 3.22
CA GLU A 397 -15.44 -1.06 2.23
C GLU A 397 -15.43 0.35 2.84
N ALA A 398 -15.75 0.48 4.14
CA ALA A 398 -15.72 1.75 4.86
C ALA A 398 -14.30 2.17 5.30
N ILE A 399 -13.33 1.25 5.25
CA ILE A 399 -11.91 1.57 5.46
C ILE A 399 -11.37 2.23 4.19
N VAL A 400 -11.10 3.53 4.25
CA VAL A 400 -10.64 4.34 3.10
C VAL A 400 -9.14 4.18 2.91
N TYR A 401 -8.37 4.19 4.00
CA TYR A 401 -6.93 4.08 3.99
C TYR A 401 -6.41 3.28 5.18
N ALA A 402 -5.40 2.46 4.96
CA ALA A 402 -4.59 1.85 6.00
C ALA A 402 -3.14 1.83 5.51
N GLY A 403 -2.22 2.43 6.27
CA GLY A 403 -0.79 2.43 5.95
C GLY A 403 0.00 3.49 6.70
N GLY A 404 1.32 3.30 6.82
CA GLY A 404 2.22 4.26 7.45
C GLY A 404 1.85 4.61 8.90
N GLY A 405 1.19 3.71 9.62
CA GLY A 405 0.70 3.96 10.98
C GLY A 405 -0.66 4.67 11.08
N ILE A 406 -1.34 4.90 9.95
CA ILE A 406 -2.64 5.59 9.90
C ILE A 406 -3.71 4.62 9.39
N VAL A 407 -4.89 4.65 10.01
CA VAL A 407 -6.12 4.02 9.51
C VAL A 407 -7.22 5.08 9.42
N GLU A 408 -7.70 5.34 8.20
CA GLU A 408 -8.83 6.24 7.93
C GLU A 408 -10.06 5.43 7.53
N PHE A 409 -11.20 5.71 8.15
CA PHE A 409 -12.44 4.99 7.87
C PHE A 409 -13.69 5.88 8.02
N LEU A 410 -14.78 5.46 7.38
CA LEU A 410 -16.08 6.11 7.47
C LEU A 410 -16.93 5.40 8.53
N TRP A 411 -17.52 6.17 9.45
CA TRP A 411 -18.44 5.60 10.42
C TRP A 411 -19.43 6.62 10.97
N ARG A 412 -20.33 6.15 11.84
CA ARG A 412 -21.30 6.99 12.56
C ARG A 412 -20.60 7.83 13.63
N ASP A 413 -21.34 8.80 14.16
CA ASP A 413 -20.90 9.61 15.29
C ASP A 413 -20.82 8.76 16.58
N MET A 414 -19.67 8.73 17.23
CA MET A 414 -19.42 8.02 18.49
C MET A 414 -18.44 8.77 19.38
N ASP A 415 -18.47 8.56 20.69
CA ASP A 415 -17.49 9.19 21.58
C ASP A 415 -16.04 8.76 21.26
N GLU A 416 -15.14 9.73 21.04
CA GLU A 416 -13.77 9.47 20.61
C GLU A 416 -12.96 8.75 21.71
N LYS A 417 -13.22 9.05 23.00
CA LYS A 417 -12.51 8.44 24.13
C LYS A 417 -12.89 6.98 24.28
N SER A 418 -14.18 6.67 24.26
CA SER A 418 -14.68 5.29 24.32
C SER A 418 -14.13 4.41 23.20
N VAL A 419 -14.09 4.92 21.97
CA VAL A 419 -13.50 4.19 20.83
C VAL A 419 -12.00 3.95 21.05
N ALA A 420 -11.27 4.96 21.54
CA ALA A 420 -9.84 4.82 21.81
C ALA A 420 -9.53 3.80 22.90
N ASP A 421 -10.31 3.79 23.97
CA ASP A 421 -10.10 2.86 25.08
C ASP A 421 -10.42 1.41 24.68
N SER A 422 -11.47 1.19 23.90
CA SER A 422 -11.77 -0.13 23.30
C SER A 422 -10.62 -0.60 22.40
N ILE A 423 -10.16 0.24 21.46
CA ILE A 423 -9.04 -0.11 20.57
C ILE A 423 -7.78 -0.46 21.36
N ARG A 424 -7.41 0.34 22.37
CA ARG A 424 -6.25 0.06 23.23
C ARG A 424 -6.39 -1.27 23.97
N SER A 425 -7.57 -1.54 24.54
CA SER A 425 -7.84 -2.79 25.25
C SER A 425 -7.76 -4.01 24.32
N SER A 426 -8.22 -3.86 23.08
CA SER A 426 -8.29 -4.96 22.13
C SER A 426 -6.98 -5.21 21.41
N ILE A 427 -6.12 -4.20 21.23
CA ILE A 427 -4.72 -4.41 20.83
C ILE A 427 -4.01 -5.32 21.84
N ARG A 428 -4.16 -5.07 23.15
CA ARG A 428 -3.59 -5.92 24.21
C ARG A 428 -4.14 -7.35 24.19
N ARG A 429 -5.44 -7.50 23.91
CA ARG A 429 -6.12 -8.79 23.81
C ARG A 429 -5.68 -9.60 22.59
N ILE A 430 -5.59 -8.95 21.43
CA ILE A 430 -5.34 -9.62 20.14
C ILE A 430 -3.86 -9.93 19.96
N LEU A 431 -2.96 -8.99 20.27
CA LEU A 431 -1.52 -9.20 20.08
C LEU A 431 -0.89 -9.90 21.26
N HIS A 432 -0.70 -9.15 22.34
CA HIS A 432 -0.04 -9.62 23.55
C HIS A 432 -0.34 -8.64 24.69
N LYS A 433 -0.47 -9.14 25.93
CA LYS A 433 -0.85 -8.33 27.10
C LYS A 433 0.14 -7.20 27.39
N GLY A 434 1.41 -7.40 27.05
CA GLY A 434 2.47 -6.41 27.18
C GLY A 434 2.38 -5.21 26.23
N PHE A 435 1.44 -5.15 25.26
CA PHE A 435 1.23 -3.97 24.41
C PHE A 435 0.46 -2.87 25.16
N THR A 436 1.09 -2.33 26.18
CA THR A 436 0.59 -1.22 26.99
C THR A 436 0.82 0.13 26.28
N ARG A 437 0.28 1.22 26.86
CA ARG A 437 0.30 2.56 26.25
C ARG A 437 1.73 3.10 26.06
N ASP A 438 2.65 2.69 26.93
CA ASP A 438 4.09 2.98 26.85
C ASP A 438 4.82 2.21 25.75
N VAL A 439 4.18 1.18 25.16
CA VAL A 439 4.72 0.41 24.03
C VAL A 439 4.21 0.98 22.72
N ILE A 440 2.89 1.02 22.56
CA ILE A 440 2.20 1.60 21.40
C ILE A 440 0.95 2.31 21.90
N ASP A 441 0.78 3.58 21.53
CA ASP A 441 -0.44 4.35 21.76
C ASP A 441 -1.09 4.74 20.43
N VAL A 442 -2.36 5.07 20.47
CA VAL A 442 -3.14 5.54 19.33
C VAL A 442 -3.75 6.90 19.62
N THR A 443 -3.68 7.78 18.63
CA THR A 443 -4.42 9.05 18.62
C THR A 443 -5.62 8.90 17.72
N ILE A 444 -6.80 9.25 18.21
CA ILE A 444 -8.05 9.08 17.47
C ILE A 444 -8.79 10.40 17.41
N ALA A 445 -9.25 10.75 16.21
CA ALA A 445 -10.16 11.86 16.00
C ALA A 445 -11.17 11.52 14.90
N LYS A 446 -12.30 12.23 14.94
CA LYS A 446 -13.31 12.22 13.87
C LYS A 446 -13.61 13.64 13.40
N TYR A 447 -14.18 13.75 12.20
CA TYR A 447 -14.74 14.98 11.67
C TYR A 447 -15.90 14.68 10.70
N PRO A 448 -16.94 15.53 10.61
CA PRO A 448 -18.02 15.31 9.65
C PRO A 448 -17.52 15.14 8.21
N LEU A 449 -18.10 14.18 7.49
CA LEU A 449 -17.85 14.03 6.07
C LEU A 449 -18.59 15.13 5.30
N PHE A 450 -17.86 15.84 4.44
CA PHE A 450 -18.40 16.82 3.51
C PHE A 450 -18.26 16.30 2.07
N ASP A 451 -19.15 16.75 1.18
CA ASP A 451 -19.07 16.45 -0.25
C ASP A 451 -17.88 17.12 -0.97
N TYR A 452 -17.13 17.98 -0.27
CA TYR A 452 -15.82 18.47 -0.69
C TYR A 452 -14.74 17.91 0.25
N TRP A 453 -14.02 16.88 -0.20
CA TRP A 453 -13.04 16.16 0.61
C TRP A 453 -11.98 17.05 1.30
N PRO A 454 -11.40 18.09 0.65
CA PRO A 454 -10.45 18.98 1.32
C PRO A 454 -11.01 19.72 2.53
N ALA A 455 -12.33 19.92 2.63
CA ALA A 455 -12.94 20.52 3.83
C ALA A 455 -12.91 19.55 5.02
N THR A 456 -13.13 18.25 4.79
CA THR A 456 -13.08 17.25 5.85
C THR A 456 -11.65 16.95 6.28
N ILE A 457 -10.78 16.57 5.34
CA ILE A 457 -9.46 16.01 5.70
C ILE A 457 -8.55 17.05 6.37
N ARG A 458 -8.59 18.32 5.95
CA ARG A 458 -7.79 19.39 6.59
C ARG A 458 -8.13 19.57 8.06
N ASN A 459 -9.42 19.62 8.38
CA ASN A 459 -9.87 19.78 9.76
C ASN A 459 -9.60 18.54 10.59
N LEU A 460 -9.78 17.34 10.01
CA LEU A 460 -9.45 16.09 10.67
C LEU A 460 -7.95 15.98 10.99
N SER A 461 -7.08 16.23 10.01
CA SER A 461 -5.62 16.22 10.20
C SER A 461 -5.17 17.26 11.23
N ALA A 462 -5.78 18.45 11.25
CA ALA A 462 -5.50 19.47 12.27
C ALA A 462 -5.91 19.01 13.67
N ARG A 463 -7.06 18.33 13.82
CA ARG A 463 -7.52 17.75 15.09
C ARG A 463 -6.57 16.66 15.58
N VAL A 464 -6.19 15.71 14.72
CA VAL A 464 -5.24 14.64 15.06
C VAL A 464 -3.89 15.24 15.46
N SER A 465 -3.36 16.19 14.69
CA SER A 465 -2.10 16.87 15.01
C SER A 465 -2.15 17.58 16.36
N SER A 466 -3.26 18.27 16.66
CA SER A 466 -3.45 18.96 17.93
C SER A 466 -3.49 17.96 19.10
N LYS A 467 -4.20 16.84 18.94
CA LYS A 467 -4.25 15.77 19.95
C LYS A 467 -2.91 15.08 20.17
N LYS A 468 -2.05 14.95 19.16
CA LYS A 468 -0.70 14.41 19.33
C LYS A 468 0.17 15.30 20.23
N ILE A 469 -0.01 16.63 20.13
CA ILE A 469 0.73 17.61 20.94
C ILE A 469 0.24 17.62 22.38
N LEU A 470 -1.07 17.44 22.59
CA LEU A 470 -1.65 17.31 23.92
C LEU A 470 -1.22 15.96 24.51
N LEU A 471 -0.31 16.01 25.49
CA LEU A 471 -0.04 14.87 26.36
C LEU A 471 -1.28 14.72 27.24
N GLU A 472 -2.09 13.67 27.03
CA GLU A 472 -3.08 13.30 28.03
C GLU A 472 -2.32 12.94 29.31
N GLU A 473 -2.54 13.72 30.37
CA GLU A 473 -1.83 13.64 31.66
C GLU A 473 -2.01 12.29 32.39
N GLU A 474 -2.93 11.43 31.93
CA GLU A 474 -3.20 10.11 32.51
C GLU A 474 -2.38 9.02 31.81
N LEU A 475 -1.08 8.95 32.11
CA LEU A 475 -0.30 7.72 31.89
C LEU A 475 -0.63 6.73 33.01
N ASP A 476 -1.79 6.06 32.89
CA ASP A 476 -2.25 5.01 33.82
C ASP A 476 -1.35 3.76 33.86
N THR A 477 -0.24 3.76 33.12
CA THR A 477 0.70 2.64 32.99
C THR A 477 2.13 3.13 32.77
N CYS A 478 2.61 4.04 33.62
CA CYS A 478 4.06 4.05 33.83
C CYS A 478 4.38 2.73 34.55
N VAL A 479 5.18 1.86 33.91
CA VAL A 479 5.83 0.77 34.64
C VAL A 479 6.66 1.45 35.73
N GLU A 480 6.17 1.44 36.98
CA GLU A 480 6.89 1.99 38.11
C GLU A 480 8.25 1.29 38.17
N ARG A 481 9.31 2.04 37.90
CA ARG A 481 10.68 1.55 38.04
C ARG A 481 11.12 1.85 39.46
N PHE A 482 11.24 0.83 40.28
CA PHE A 482 11.74 0.95 41.64
C PHE A 482 13.27 0.95 41.70
N GLY A 483 13.95 0.63 40.60
CA GLY A 483 15.42 0.74 40.45
C GLY A 483 16.19 -0.51 40.87
N PHE A 484 15.49 -1.59 41.25
CA PHE A 484 16.08 -2.91 41.53
C PHE A 484 15.78 -3.94 40.45
N GLU A 485 14.97 -3.59 39.44
CA GLU A 485 14.63 -4.48 38.35
C GLU A 485 15.82 -4.69 37.41
N ARG A 486 16.02 -5.93 36.97
CA ARG A 486 16.93 -6.20 35.84
C ARG A 486 16.25 -5.75 34.55
N LEU A 487 16.85 -4.80 33.85
CA LEU A 487 16.31 -4.34 32.56
C LEU A 487 16.53 -5.38 31.46
N CYS A 488 15.60 -5.42 30.51
CA CYS A 488 15.69 -6.23 29.30
C CYS A 488 17.00 -5.97 28.55
N SER A 489 17.72 -7.02 28.17
CA SER A 489 18.98 -6.97 27.42
C SER A 489 18.85 -6.26 26.06
N ILE A 490 17.69 -6.41 25.43
CA ILE A 490 17.41 -5.89 24.08
C ILE A 490 16.97 -4.42 24.12
N CYS A 491 15.81 -4.12 24.71
CA CYS A 491 15.28 -2.74 24.66
C CYS A 491 15.88 -1.79 25.70
N ARG A 492 16.52 -2.32 26.75
CA ARG A 492 17.05 -1.55 27.90
C ARG A 492 16.05 -0.60 28.57
N LYS A 493 14.75 -0.77 28.31
CA LYS A 493 13.66 0.11 28.80
C LYS A 493 12.75 -0.61 29.78
N ARG A 494 12.32 -1.84 29.47
CA ARG A 494 11.33 -2.57 30.28
C ARG A 494 12.02 -3.58 31.21
N PRO A 495 11.46 -3.85 32.41
CA PRO A 495 11.92 -4.95 33.26
C PRO A 495 11.93 -6.26 32.49
N ALA A 496 12.97 -7.07 32.69
CA ALA A 496 13.02 -8.42 32.16
C ALA A 496 12.08 -9.32 32.96
N THR A 497 11.34 -10.18 32.26
CA THR A 497 10.39 -11.12 32.85
C THR A 497 10.86 -12.57 32.75
N GLU A 498 11.77 -12.88 31.81
CA GLU A 498 12.27 -14.23 31.56
C GLU A 498 13.71 -14.23 31.06
N GLU A 499 14.40 -15.37 31.16
CA GLU A 499 15.73 -15.59 30.57
C GLU A 499 15.62 -16.53 29.36
N VAL A 500 16.04 -16.06 28.19
CA VAL A 500 15.99 -16.76 26.91
C VAL A 500 17.43 -16.84 26.36
N HIS A 501 17.95 -18.04 26.17
CA HIS A 501 19.32 -18.27 25.66
C HIS A 501 20.44 -17.49 26.40
N GLY A 502 20.27 -17.24 27.71
CA GLY A 502 21.22 -16.49 28.54
C GLY A 502 21.02 -14.97 28.52
N GLU A 503 20.03 -14.46 27.78
CA GLU A 503 19.62 -13.06 27.80
C GLU A 503 18.33 -12.87 28.62
N CYS A 504 18.29 -11.84 29.47
CA CYS A 504 17.08 -11.50 30.22
C CYS A 504 16.22 -10.55 29.38
N LEU A 505 15.05 -11.02 28.95
CA LEU A 505 14.17 -10.30 28.03
C LEU A 505 12.87 -9.89 28.72
N CYS A 506 12.29 -8.78 28.25
CA CYS A 506 10.90 -8.43 28.57
C CYS A 506 9.96 -9.12 27.58
N GLU A 507 8.68 -9.24 27.96
CA GLU A 507 7.66 -9.93 27.16
C GLU A 507 7.58 -9.41 25.71
N ILE A 508 7.67 -8.09 25.50
CA ILE A 508 7.62 -7.50 24.15
C ILE A 508 8.86 -7.85 23.31
N CYS A 509 10.05 -7.88 23.92
CA CYS A 509 11.26 -8.23 23.17
C CYS A 509 11.32 -9.72 22.85
N LYS A 510 10.85 -10.57 23.77
CA LYS A 510 10.65 -12.00 23.51
C LYS A 510 9.69 -12.22 22.33
N PHE A 511 8.52 -11.59 22.36
CA PHE A 511 7.56 -11.65 21.26
C PHE A 511 8.16 -11.19 19.91
N LYS A 512 8.96 -10.11 19.92
CA LYS A 512 9.69 -9.65 18.71
C LYS A 512 10.68 -10.69 18.20
N GLU A 513 11.44 -11.36 19.08
CA GLU A 513 12.37 -12.40 18.65
C GLU A 513 11.64 -13.58 17.98
N GLU A 514 10.53 -14.04 18.58
CA GLU A 514 9.71 -15.14 18.03
C GLU A 514 9.14 -14.78 16.66
N VAL A 515 8.53 -13.59 16.55
CA VAL A 515 8.00 -13.06 15.28
C VAL A 515 9.10 -12.95 14.21
N GLY A 516 10.24 -12.39 14.59
CA GLY A 516 11.37 -12.17 13.70
C GLY A 516 12.01 -13.48 13.22
N LYS A 517 12.01 -14.53 14.05
CA LYS A 517 12.49 -15.86 13.69
C LYS A 517 11.57 -16.50 12.65
N ALA A 518 10.27 -16.58 12.92
CA ALA A 518 9.29 -17.18 12.02
C ALA A 518 9.22 -16.47 10.65
N HIS A 519 9.30 -15.13 10.63
CA HIS A 519 9.35 -14.36 9.39
C HIS A 519 10.55 -14.74 8.51
N ARG A 520 11.76 -14.82 9.09
CA ARG A 520 12.98 -15.17 8.34
C ARG A 520 13.03 -16.62 7.89
N GLU A 521 12.60 -17.55 8.74
CA GLU A 521 12.52 -18.96 8.36
C GLU A 521 11.72 -19.09 7.06
N THR A 522 10.57 -18.43 6.97
CA THR A 522 9.68 -18.41 5.79
C THR A 522 10.40 -17.99 4.50
N ILE A 523 11.25 -16.95 4.56
CA ILE A 523 12.01 -16.47 3.39
C ILE A 523 13.15 -17.44 3.05
N LEU A 524 13.89 -17.92 4.05
CA LEU A 524 15.08 -18.76 3.87
C LEU A 524 14.74 -20.19 3.40
N TRP A 525 13.50 -20.67 3.61
CA TRP A 525 12.99 -21.89 2.96
C TRP A 525 13.13 -21.85 1.42
N LYS A 526 13.14 -20.67 0.80
CA LYS A 526 13.31 -20.51 -0.66
C LYS A 526 14.73 -20.81 -1.15
N ILE A 527 15.72 -20.95 -0.27
CA ILE A 527 17.15 -21.06 -0.64
C ILE A 527 17.57 -22.53 -0.90
N ALA A 528 16.62 -23.49 -0.87
CA ALA A 528 16.88 -24.90 -1.19
C ALA A 528 18.03 -25.53 -0.37
N LEU A 529 18.18 -25.08 0.88
CA LEU A 529 19.12 -25.62 1.85
C LEU A 529 18.41 -26.63 2.76
N ASP A 530 19.15 -27.59 3.31
CA ASP A 530 18.66 -28.44 4.39
C ASP A 530 18.31 -27.60 5.64
N GLN A 531 17.59 -28.18 6.59
CA GLN A 531 17.07 -27.42 7.75
C GLN A 531 18.19 -26.89 8.65
N GLU A 532 19.21 -27.71 8.94
CA GLU A 532 20.31 -27.34 9.83
C GLU A 532 21.14 -26.19 9.25
N SER A 533 21.49 -26.30 7.96
CA SER A 533 22.19 -25.23 7.24
C SER A 533 21.41 -23.92 7.26
N ARG A 534 20.08 -23.97 7.12
CA ARG A 534 19.23 -22.76 7.17
C ARG A 534 19.25 -22.14 8.54
N GLU A 535 19.00 -22.92 9.58
CA GLU A 535 19.00 -22.43 10.96
C GLU A 535 20.32 -21.71 11.27
N LYS A 536 21.44 -22.29 10.86
CA LYS A 536 22.78 -21.69 11.02
C LYS A 536 22.98 -20.38 10.25
N ILE A 537 22.49 -20.30 9.00
CA ILE A 537 22.54 -19.03 8.25
C ILE A 537 21.65 -17.96 8.90
N VAL A 538 20.44 -18.30 9.37
CA VAL A 538 19.55 -17.35 10.07
C VAL A 538 20.20 -16.83 11.35
N SER A 539 20.78 -17.75 12.13
CA SER A 539 21.18 -17.48 13.51
C SER A 539 22.54 -16.80 13.59
N GLU A 540 23.51 -17.23 12.76
CA GLU A 540 24.92 -16.87 12.90
C GLU A 540 25.49 -16.07 11.72
N TYR A 541 25.09 -16.36 10.48
CA TYR A 541 25.77 -15.83 9.28
C TYR A 541 24.87 -14.99 8.34
N LEU A 542 23.83 -14.39 8.90
CA LEU A 542 22.85 -13.62 8.13
C LEU A 542 23.53 -12.45 7.38
N MET A 543 24.42 -11.74 8.06
CA MET A 543 25.09 -10.55 7.50
C MET A 543 26.04 -10.93 6.36
N GLU A 544 26.77 -12.03 6.49
CA GLU A 544 27.63 -12.57 5.44
C GLU A 544 26.80 -13.00 4.22
N TYR A 545 25.67 -13.69 4.43
CA TYR A 545 24.78 -14.07 3.33
C TYR A 545 24.21 -12.83 2.62
N LEU A 546 23.74 -11.83 3.36
CA LEU A 546 23.23 -10.57 2.80
C LEU A 546 24.30 -9.74 2.08
N ALA A 547 25.57 -9.89 2.46
CA ALA A 547 26.69 -9.23 1.78
C ALA A 547 27.05 -9.88 0.42
N GLY A 548 26.50 -11.06 0.11
CA GLY A 548 26.69 -11.76 -1.17
C GLY A 548 27.58 -13.01 -1.11
N HIS A 549 27.91 -13.52 0.09
CA HIS A 549 28.71 -14.74 0.22
C HIS A 549 27.92 -15.99 -0.18
N ASP A 550 28.60 -16.96 -0.80
CA ASP A 550 27.99 -18.24 -1.13
C ASP A 550 27.81 -19.09 0.13
N VAL A 551 26.63 -19.71 0.28
CA VAL A 551 26.29 -20.51 1.48
C VAL A 551 27.31 -21.61 1.76
N LYS A 552 27.84 -22.24 0.71
CA LYS A 552 28.86 -23.30 0.84
C LYS A 552 30.18 -22.76 1.40
N GLU A 553 30.54 -21.51 1.12
CA GLU A 553 31.76 -20.89 1.62
C GLU A 553 31.61 -20.52 3.09
N ILE A 554 30.45 -19.96 3.44
CA ILE A 554 30.06 -19.62 4.81
C ILE A 554 30.15 -20.87 5.71
N LEU A 555 29.45 -21.93 5.33
CA LEU A 555 29.35 -23.15 6.16
C LEU A 555 30.68 -23.91 6.28
N LYS A 556 31.57 -23.77 5.29
CA LYS A 556 32.93 -24.34 5.33
C LYS A 556 33.92 -23.45 6.10
N GLY A 557 33.52 -22.26 6.55
CA GLY A 557 34.40 -21.29 7.21
C GLY A 557 35.52 -20.76 6.31
N LYS A 558 35.34 -20.79 4.98
CA LYS A 558 36.38 -20.43 3.99
C LYS A 558 36.27 -18.99 3.50
N ILE A 559 35.90 -18.05 4.38
CA ILE A 559 35.79 -16.64 4.02
C ILE A 559 37.15 -15.96 4.21
N GLU A 560 37.89 -15.75 3.12
CA GLU A 560 39.19 -15.05 3.14
C GLU A 560 39.02 -13.55 3.38
N ARG A 561 38.05 -12.91 2.71
CA ARG A 561 37.70 -11.49 2.87
C ARG A 561 36.19 -11.35 3.03
N ILE A 562 35.77 -10.56 4.01
CA ILE A 562 34.36 -10.26 4.22
C ILE A 562 33.91 -9.23 3.19
N LEU A 563 32.94 -9.61 2.36
CA LEU A 563 32.24 -8.73 1.43
C LEU A 563 31.53 -7.59 2.15
N ASN A 564 31.40 -6.47 1.44
CA ASN A 564 30.69 -5.30 1.92
C ASN A 564 29.19 -5.45 1.64
N LEU A 565 28.37 -5.00 2.58
CA LEU A 565 26.93 -4.81 2.40
C LEU A 565 26.65 -3.33 2.14
N ALA A 566 25.44 -3.03 1.68
CA ALA A 566 24.93 -1.68 1.63
C ALA A 566 23.53 -1.60 2.24
N ILE A 567 23.23 -0.44 2.84
CA ILE A 567 21.88 -0.08 3.25
C ILE A 567 21.35 0.95 2.25
N ILE A 568 20.22 0.62 1.63
CA ILE A 568 19.42 1.55 0.84
C ILE A 568 18.28 2.02 1.74
N LYS A 569 18.19 3.33 1.96
CA LYS A 569 17.03 3.96 2.57
C LYS A 569 16.41 4.94 1.57
N ALA A 570 15.13 4.79 1.29
CA ALA A 570 14.40 5.63 0.35
C ALA A 570 13.09 6.15 0.94
N ASP A 571 12.67 7.32 0.46
CA ASP A 571 11.44 7.98 0.92
C ASP A 571 10.88 8.93 -0.17
N GLY A 572 9.55 8.99 -0.25
CA GLY A 572 8.79 9.82 -1.18
C GLY A 572 8.98 11.31 -0.97
N ASN A 573 9.31 12.00 -2.05
CA ASN A 573 9.44 13.44 -2.02
C ASN A 573 8.06 14.12 -1.91
N ALA A 574 7.80 14.70 -0.74
CA ALA A 574 6.58 15.46 -0.45
C ALA A 574 5.26 14.66 -0.59
N ALA A 575 5.30 13.35 -0.27
CA ALA A 575 4.12 12.48 -0.33
C ALA A 575 2.92 13.00 0.49
N GLY A 576 3.16 13.57 1.68
CA GLY A 576 2.09 14.19 2.48
C GLY A 576 1.41 15.39 1.78
N ILE A 577 2.19 16.24 1.11
CA ILE A 577 1.63 17.35 0.30
C ILE A 577 0.84 16.76 -0.88
N PHE A 578 1.40 15.76 -1.55
CA PHE A 578 0.75 15.08 -2.67
C PHE A 578 -0.62 14.47 -2.29
N MET A 579 -0.70 13.80 -1.13
CA MET A 579 -1.94 13.26 -0.57
C MET A 579 -2.93 14.36 -0.18
N SER A 580 -2.46 15.46 0.42
CA SER A 580 -3.31 16.58 0.84
C SER A 580 -4.03 17.28 -0.33
N LYS A 581 -3.51 17.15 -1.56
CA LYS A 581 -4.12 17.70 -2.78
C LYS A 581 -5.25 16.83 -3.36
N SER A 582 -5.76 15.85 -2.61
CA SER A 582 -6.87 15.00 -3.09
C SER A 582 -8.18 15.78 -3.09
N VAL A 583 -8.93 15.74 -4.18
CA VAL A 583 -10.20 16.49 -4.35
C VAL A 583 -11.43 15.74 -3.87
N SER A 584 -11.36 14.40 -3.86
CA SER A 584 -12.45 13.49 -3.50
C SER A 584 -11.87 12.25 -2.81
N ILE A 585 -12.75 11.42 -2.23
CA ILE A 585 -12.35 10.10 -1.70
C ILE A 585 -11.76 9.23 -2.81
N SER A 586 -12.35 9.23 -4.02
CA SER A 586 -11.77 8.50 -5.15
C SER A 586 -10.34 8.94 -5.49
N SER A 587 -10.04 10.25 -5.42
CA SER A 587 -8.67 10.73 -5.64
C SER A 587 -7.72 10.31 -4.51
N ALA A 588 -8.19 10.34 -3.25
CA ALA A 588 -7.39 9.93 -2.10
C ALA A 588 -7.02 8.43 -2.17
N VAL A 589 -8.00 7.57 -2.48
CA VAL A 589 -7.79 6.13 -2.62
C VAL A 589 -6.85 5.83 -3.80
N GLU A 590 -7.03 6.47 -4.96
CA GLU A 590 -6.15 6.29 -6.12
C GLU A 590 -4.71 6.68 -5.82
N LYS A 591 -4.50 7.83 -5.18
CA LYS A 591 -3.15 8.31 -4.82
C LYS A 591 -2.47 7.39 -3.83
N SER A 592 -3.20 6.96 -2.79
CA SER A 592 -2.69 6.00 -1.81
C SER A 592 -2.29 4.69 -2.46
N LEU A 593 -3.20 4.10 -3.24
CA LEU A 593 -2.96 2.84 -3.94
C LEU A 593 -1.72 2.92 -4.83
N ARG A 594 -1.55 4.04 -5.55
CA ARG A 594 -0.40 4.21 -6.44
C ARG A 594 0.92 4.45 -5.75
N LEU A 595 0.95 5.17 -4.63
CA LEU A 595 2.18 5.30 -3.85
C LEU A 595 2.72 3.92 -3.46
N ASP A 596 1.85 3.13 -2.81
CA ASP A 596 2.21 1.79 -2.34
C ASP A 596 2.59 0.85 -3.49
N LEU A 597 1.76 0.77 -4.53
CA LEU A 597 2.02 -0.09 -5.68
C LEU A 597 3.26 0.33 -6.47
N ALA A 598 3.55 1.62 -6.59
CA ALA A 598 4.74 2.08 -7.32
C ALA A 598 6.02 1.57 -6.65
N LEU A 599 6.10 1.64 -5.32
CA LEU A 599 7.26 1.14 -4.57
C LEU A 599 7.36 -0.40 -4.64
N LYS A 600 6.24 -1.10 -4.44
CA LYS A 600 6.21 -2.58 -4.49
C LYS A 600 6.55 -3.10 -5.90
N ASN A 601 6.03 -2.47 -6.94
CA ASN A 601 6.35 -2.82 -8.33
C ASN A 601 7.81 -2.53 -8.68
N ALA A 602 8.41 -1.49 -8.09
CA ALA A 602 9.83 -1.21 -8.24
C ALA A 602 10.71 -2.36 -7.70
N TYR A 603 10.37 -2.90 -6.52
CA TYR A 603 10.99 -4.12 -6.00
C TYR A 603 10.73 -5.35 -6.87
N ARG A 604 9.49 -5.54 -7.35
CA ARG A 604 9.17 -6.64 -8.28
C ARG A 604 9.98 -6.57 -9.57
N ARG A 605 10.21 -5.37 -10.14
CA ARG A 605 11.12 -5.18 -11.29
C ARG A 605 12.54 -5.56 -10.93
N LEU A 606 13.05 -5.09 -9.78
CA LEU A 606 14.39 -5.44 -9.30
C LEU A 606 14.55 -6.97 -9.16
N PHE A 607 13.57 -7.66 -8.58
CA PHE A 607 13.61 -9.11 -8.42
C PHE A 607 13.58 -9.86 -9.76
N ARG A 608 12.80 -9.40 -10.74
CA ARG A 608 12.83 -9.97 -12.09
C ARG A 608 14.21 -9.83 -12.72
N ALA A 609 14.79 -8.63 -12.66
CA ALA A 609 16.13 -8.37 -13.19
C ALA A 609 17.22 -9.21 -12.49
N LEU A 610 17.12 -9.39 -11.17
CA LEU A 610 18.04 -10.23 -10.41
C LEU A 610 17.88 -11.72 -10.73
N ASN A 611 16.65 -12.23 -10.87
CA ASN A 611 16.41 -13.64 -11.21
C ASN A 611 16.98 -14.03 -12.60
N GLU A 612 17.02 -13.08 -13.53
CA GLU A 612 17.66 -13.27 -14.85
C GLU A 612 19.19 -13.36 -14.76
N ILE A 613 19.79 -12.78 -13.71
CA ILE A 613 21.23 -12.81 -13.45
C ILE A 613 21.59 -14.04 -12.60
N ASP A 614 21.01 -14.13 -11.41
CA ASP A 614 21.22 -15.18 -10.42
C ASP A 614 20.04 -15.20 -9.42
N ASN A 615 19.30 -16.30 -9.41
CA ASN A 615 18.14 -16.49 -8.52
C ASN A 615 18.47 -16.36 -7.03
N ASP A 616 19.73 -16.57 -6.60
CA ASP A 616 20.09 -16.40 -5.18
C ASP A 616 20.20 -14.92 -4.79
N GLU A 617 20.61 -14.04 -5.71
CA GLU A 617 20.71 -12.60 -5.45
C GLU A 617 19.34 -11.98 -5.18
N ALA A 618 18.30 -12.39 -5.91
CA ALA A 618 16.93 -11.96 -5.64
C ALA A 618 16.48 -12.37 -4.23
N LYS A 619 16.83 -13.59 -3.78
CA LYS A 619 16.49 -14.09 -2.44
C LYS A 619 17.24 -13.32 -1.35
N ARG A 620 18.51 -12.99 -1.58
CA ARG A 620 19.29 -12.14 -0.66
C ARG A 620 18.63 -10.79 -0.44
N VAL A 621 18.22 -10.11 -1.52
CA VAL A 621 17.51 -8.83 -1.41
C VAL A 621 16.16 -8.99 -0.72
N GLN A 622 15.38 -10.02 -1.05
CA GLN A 622 14.10 -10.30 -0.37
C GLN A 622 14.28 -10.47 1.15
N LEU A 623 15.33 -11.18 1.58
CA LEU A 623 15.66 -11.35 2.99
C LEU A 623 16.17 -10.06 3.64
N GLY A 624 16.83 -9.21 2.87
CA GLY A 624 17.42 -7.96 3.34
C GLY A 624 16.44 -6.79 3.44
N ILE A 625 15.23 -6.88 2.89
CA ILE A 625 14.19 -5.86 3.09
C ILE A 625 13.80 -5.84 4.56
N LEU A 626 14.00 -4.70 5.21
CA LEU A 626 13.54 -4.48 6.58
C LEU A 626 12.08 -4.02 6.57
N TYR A 627 11.74 -3.11 5.65
CA TYR A 627 10.38 -2.73 5.33
C TYR A 627 10.29 -2.07 3.94
N ALA A 628 9.12 -2.18 3.29
CA ALA A 628 8.81 -1.53 2.02
C ALA A 628 7.29 -1.40 1.84
N GLY A 629 6.76 -0.20 1.98
CA GLY A 629 5.34 0.08 1.86
C GLY A 629 5.06 1.57 1.80
N GLY A 630 3.93 1.96 1.21
CA GLY A 630 3.63 3.38 0.99
C GLY A 630 4.72 4.05 0.14
N ASP A 631 5.40 5.05 0.70
CA ASP A 631 6.44 5.81 0.02
C ASP A 631 7.85 5.63 0.60
N ASP A 632 8.05 4.76 1.60
CA ASP A 632 9.33 4.58 2.28
C ASP A 632 9.81 3.12 2.34
N THR A 633 11.14 2.95 2.38
CA THR A 633 11.75 1.62 2.47
C THR A 633 13.16 1.66 3.06
N VAL A 634 13.51 0.59 3.75
CA VAL A 634 14.90 0.26 4.13
C VAL A 634 15.21 -1.17 3.70
N ALA A 635 16.30 -1.35 2.97
CA ALA A 635 16.79 -2.65 2.54
C ALA A 635 18.30 -2.78 2.74
N ILE A 636 18.73 -3.98 3.14
CA ILE A 636 20.12 -4.42 3.16
C ILE A 636 20.36 -5.22 1.87
N VAL A 637 21.37 -4.83 1.10
CA VAL A 637 21.72 -5.48 -0.15
C VAL A 637 23.23 -5.72 -0.23
N PRO A 638 23.70 -6.64 -1.09
CA PRO A 638 25.10 -6.69 -1.46
C PRO A 638 25.58 -5.32 -2.00
N SER A 639 26.75 -4.87 -1.56
CA SER A 639 27.24 -3.53 -1.91
C SER A 639 27.37 -3.29 -3.43
N TRP A 640 27.69 -4.34 -4.20
CA TRP A 640 27.85 -4.27 -5.64
C TRP A 640 26.56 -3.84 -6.37
N MET A 641 25.38 -4.19 -5.85
CA MET A 641 24.10 -3.86 -6.50
C MET A 641 23.46 -2.57 -6.00
N ALA A 642 24.03 -1.91 -5.00
CA ALA A 642 23.35 -0.84 -4.27
C ALA A 642 22.94 0.35 -5.16
N ILE A 643 23.84 0.78 -6.05
CA ILE A 643 23.59 1.86 -7.00
C ILE A 643 22.59 1.46 -8.10
N PRO A 644 22.79 0.37 -8.88
CA PRO A 644 21.83 -0.02 -9.90
C PRO A 644 20.45 -0.33 -9.31
N ALA A 645 20.37 -0.98 -8.15
CA ALA A 645 19.10 -1.20 -7.45
C ALA A 645 18.40 0.12 -7.10
N SER A 646 19.14 1.09 -6.55
CA SER A 646 18.59 2.42 -6.22
C SER A 646 18.05 3.14 -7.46
N LEU A 647 18.74 3.04 -8.61
CA LEU A 647 18.29 3.63 -9.87
C LEU A 647 17.02 2.95 -10.40
N ILE A 648 16.92 1.61 -10.31
CA ILE A 648 15.71 0.86 -10.67
C ILE A 648 14.54 1.29 -9.79
N LEU A 649 14.76 1.42 -8.48
CA LEU A 649 13.74 1.87 -7.53
C LEU A 649 13.24 3.28 -7.86
N ILE A 650 14.15 4.22 -8.10
CA ILE A 650 13.84 5.60 -8.49
C ILE A 650 13.03 5.64 -9.79
N GLU A 651 13.49 4.93 -10.83
CA GLU A 651 12.87 4.92 -12.15
C GLU A 651 11.43 4.40 -12.11
N GLU A 652 11.22 3.25 -11.49
CA GLU A 652 9.89 2.63 -11.47
C GLU A 652 8.92 3.33 -10.55
N PHE A 653 9.38 3.81 -9.39
CA PHE A 653 8.51 4.59 -8.52
C PHE A 653 8.00 5.84 -9.26
N TRP A 654 8.90 6.58 -9.92
CA TRP A 654 8.53 7.79 -10.65
C TRP A 654 7.56 7.51 -11.81
N LYS A 655 7.76 6.41 -12.55
CA LYS A 655 6.84 5.96 -13.60
C LYS A 655 5.47 5.57 -13.05
N GLY A 656 5.44 4.77 -11.98
CA GLY A 656 4.20 4.38 -11.29
C GLY A 656 3.41 5.57 -10.78
N MET A 657 4.11 6.64 -10.40
CA MET A 657 3.54 7.91 -9.96
C MET A 657 3.26 8.91 -11.09
N GLY A 658 3.40 8.54 -12.36
CA GLY A 658 3.10 9.46 -13.47
C GLY A 658 4.00 10.69 -13.53
N GLY A 659 5.17 10.63 -12.88
CA GLY A 659 6.04 11.78 -12.66
C GLY A 659 5.53 12.84 -11.67
N ALA A 660 4.43 12.58 -10.96
CA ALA A 660 3.90 13.51 -9.95
C ALA A 660 4.62 13.42 -8.60
N CYS A 661 5.28 12.30 -8.31
CA CYS A 661 6.07 12.06 -7.11
C CYS A 661 7.36 11.33 -7.48
N SER A 662 8.41 11.51 -6.69
CA SER A 662 9.76 10.94 -6.91
C SER A 662 10.35 10.44 -5.59
N LEU A 663 11.45 9.68 -5.64
CA LEU A 663 12.14 9.20 -4.44
C LEU A 663 13.40 10.01 -4.14
N SER A 664 13.67 10.24 -2.86
CA SER A 664 15.01 10.51 -2.36
C SER A 664 15.60 9.21 -1.82
N VAL A 665 16.87 8.93 -2.12
CA VAL A 665 17.55 7.70 -1.74
C VAL A 665 18.91 8.02 -1.11
N GLY A 666 19.16 7.47 0.07
CA GLY A 666 20.43 7.47 0.77
C GLY A 666 21.03 6.07 0.81
N VAL A 667 22.26 5.92 0.34
CA VAL A 667 22.95 4.62 0.28
C VAL A 667 24.27 4.67 1.04
N ILE A 668 24.50 3.69 1.89
CA ILE A 668 25.77 3.56 2.60
C ILE A 668 26.28 2.14 2.39
N ALA A 669 27.52 2.01 1.94
CA ALA A 669 28.17 0.72 1.77
C ALA A 669 29.30 0.59 2.80
N SER A 670 29.30 -0.53 3.54
CA SER A 670 30.27 -0.80 4.61
C SER A 670 30.61 -2.28 4.69
N ASN A 671 31.68 -2.62 5.40
CA ASN A 671 31.97 -4.02 5.73
C ASN A 671 30.80 -4.65 6.51
N ALA A 672 30.49 -5.92 6.24
CA ALA A 672 29.34 -6.59 6.83
C ALA A 672 29.37 -6.73 8.36
N ARG A 673 30.56 -6.59 8.98
CA ARG A 673 30.72 -6.61 10.44
C ARG A 673 30.59 -5.23 11.11
N TYR A 674 30.32 -4.17 10.35
CA TYR A 674 30.08 -2.86 10.94
C TYR A 674 28.81 -2.85 11.79
N ASN A 675 28.78 -1.93 12.75
CA ASN A 675 27.58 -1.64 13.50
C ASN A 675 26.46 -1.16 12.55
N ILE A 676 25.41 -1.98 12.42
CA ILE A 676 24.28 -1.72 11.50
C ILE A 676 23.56 -0.41 11.82
N TRP A 677 23.53 0.03 13.08
CA TRP A 677 22.87 1.27 13.52
C TRP A 677 23.60 2.51 13.07
N GLY A 678 24.93 2.51 13.19
CA GLY A 678 25.78 3.55 12.62
C GLY A 678 25.54 3.69 11.13
N THR A 679 25.39 2.56 10.44
CA THR A 679 25.12 2.47 9.01
C THR A 679 23.70 2.98 8.67
N ILE A 680 22.63 2.55 9.38
CA ILE A 680 21.27 3.07 9.19
C ILE A 680 21.19 4.58 9.48
N SER A 681 21.85 5.04 10.55
CA SER A 681 21.92 6.47 10.89
C SER A 681 22.64 7.28 9.80
N ALA A 682 23.68 6.71 9.20
CA ALA A 682 24.37 7.29 8.07
C ALA A 682 23.49 7.37 6.81
N SER A 683 22.75 6.31 6.47
CA SER A 683 21.83 6.33 5.32
C SER A 683 20.70 7.34 5.51
N GLU A 684 20.14 7.47 6.71
CA GLU A 684 19.16 8.51 7.07
C GLU A 684 19.73 9.92 6.85
N SER A 685 20.97 10.15 7.24
CA SER A 685 21.63 11.44 7.04
C SER A 685 21.83 11.77 5.56
N LEU A 686 22.18 10.77 4.74
CA LEU A 686 22.27 10.91 3.29
C LEU A 686 20.89 11.20 2.67
N LEU A 687 19.86 10.46 3.07
CA LEU A 687 18.47 10.69 2.66
C LEU A 687 18.03 12.12 3.00
N ALA A 688 18.33 12.60 4.21
CA ALA A 688 18.00 13.96 4.62
C ALA A 688 18.70 15.03 3.76
N ARG A 689 19.94 14.76 3.28
CA ARG A 689 20.62 15.63 2.30
C ARG A 689 19.87 15.64 0.97
N CYS A 690 19.45 14.48 0.46
CA CYS A 690 18.66 14.36 -0.76
C CYS A 690 17.35 15.18 -0.66
N LYS A 691 16.59 15.01 0.42
CA LYS A 691 15.36 15.78 0.68
C LYS A 691 15.61 17.29 0.79
N ARG A 692 16.74 17.73 1.35
CA ARG A 692 17.13 19.15 1.38
C ARG A 692 17.46 19.69 -0.01
N LYS A 693 18.14 18.91 -0.85
CA LYS A 693 18.44 19.30 -2.25
C LYS A 693 17.14 19.38 -3.06
N PHE A 694 16.26 18.38 -2.94
CA PHE A 694 14.97 18.33 -3.63
C PHE A 694 14.10 19.56 -3.33
N ARG A 695 13.98 19.96 -2.06
CA ARG A 695 13.19 21.14 -1.64
C ARG A 695 13.68 22.48 -2.21
N LYS A 696 14.91 22.53 -2.72
CA LYS A 696 15.49 23.75 -3.34
C LYS A 696 15.32 23.78 -4.86
N LEU A 697 14.79 22.72 -5.47
CA LEU A 697 14.59 22.66 -6.91
C LEU A 697 13.41 23.54 -7.33
N GLN A 698 13.59 24.31 -8.41
CA GLN A 698 12.54 25.17 -8.96
C GLN A 698 11.52 24.38 -9.81
N SER A 699 11.96 23.29 -10.45
CA SER A 699 11.11 22.35 -11.18
C SER A 699 11.34 20.94 -10.64
N VAL A 700 10.23 20.26 -10.34
CA VAL A 700 10.23 18.89 -9.79
C VAL A 700 9.66 17.86 -10.77
N ARG A 701 9.05 18.28 -11.88
CA ARG A 701 8.34 17.38 -12.80
C ARG A 701 9.29 16.46 -13.58
N ASP A 702 10.47 16.96 -13.91
CA ASP A 702 11.50 16.21 -14.65
C ASP A 702 12.50 15.48 -13.75
N VAL A 703 12.28 15.54 -12.42
CA VAL A 703 13.15 14.94 -11.42
C VAL A 703 12.61 13.56 -11.08
N ARG A 704 13.28 12.51 -11.56
CA ARG A 704 12.94 11.12 -11.25
C ARG A 704 13.23 10.78 -9.80
N GLY A 705 14.33 11.32 -9.28
CA GLY A 705 14.72 11.16 -7.88
C GLY A 705 16.02 11.86 -7.54
N VAL A 706 16.44 11.73 -6.28
CA VAL A 706 17.69 12.30 -5.77
C VAL A 706 18.46 11.22 -5.01
N LEU A 707 19.71 10.99 -5.39
CA LEU A 707 20.54 9.91 -4.84
C LEU A 707 21.79 10.50 -4.17
N SER A 708 22.09 10.03 -2.96
CA SER A 708 23.37 10.27 -2.30
C SER A 708 23.89 8.97 -1.72
N PHE A 709 25.18 8.72 -1.89
CA PHE A 709 25.82 7.51 -1.44
C PHE A 709 27.19 7.75 -0.82
N TYR A 710 27.58 6.89 0.12
CA TYR A 710 28.91 6.92 0.72
C TYR A 710 29.43 5.50 0.93
N PHE A 711 30.75 5.34 0.89
CA PHE A 711 31.43 4.07 1.08
C PHE A 711 32.48 4.18 2.18
N VAL A 712 32.54 3.18 3.06
CA VAL A 712 33.50 3.11 4.15
C VAL A 712 34.05 1.70 4.35
N GLU A 713 35.37 1.56 4.37
CA GLU A 713 36.02 0.29 4.78
C GLU A 713 36.50 0.32 6.22
N ARG A 714 36.99 1.47 6.71
CA ARG A 714 37.58 1.63 8.05
C ARG A 714 37.06 2.89 8.74
N GLY A 715 36.86 2.82 10.06
CA GLY A 715 36.47 3.94 10.91
C GLY A 715 35.11 3.76 11.59
N ILE A 716 34.67 4.81 12.29
CA ILE A 716 33.33 4.87 12.90
C ILE A 716 32.40 5.54 11.89
N ILE A 717 31.26 4.90 11.61
CA ILE A 717 30.25 5.46 10.72
C ILE A 717 29.01 5.87 11.52
N SER A 718 28.56 7.10 11.31
CA SER A 718 27.32 7.63 11.88
C SER A 718 26.79 8.75 11.00
N GLY A 719 25.54 9.16 11.24
CA GLY A 719 24.95 10.28 10.53
C GLY A 719 25.73 11.60 10.64
N SER A 720 26.31 11.89 11.81
CA SER A 720 27.10 13.11 12.03
C SER A 720 28.44 13.07 11.31
N VAL A 721 29.10 11.90 11.31
CA VAL A 721 30.38 11.69 10.62
C VAL A 721 30.22 11.86 9.11
N VAL A 722 29.26 11.17 8.50
CA VAL A 722 29.04 11.24 7.04
C VAL A 722 28.66 12.65 6.60
N ASN A 723 27.83 13.35 7.36
CA ASN A 723 27.51 14.75 7.04
C ASN A 723 28.75 15.65 7.07
N THR A 724 29.61 15.48 8.07
CA THR A 724 30.84 16.28 8.20
C THR A 724 31.79 16.02 7.04
N LEU A 725 32.04 14.74 6.70
CA LEU A 725 32.91 14.34 5.60
C LEU A 725 32.40 14.85 4.25
N LEU A 726 31.11 14.67 3.95
CA LEU A 726 30.54 15.16 2.69
C LEU A 726 30.53 16.69 2.61
N ASN A 727 30.31 17.40 3.72
CA ASN A 727 30.41 18.87 3.73
C ASN A 727 31.83 19.32 3.42
N ASN A 728 32.84 18.65 3.98
CA ASN A 728 34.25 18.92 3.68
C ASN A 728 34.59 18.59 2.23
N TYR A 729 34.10 17.47 1.69
CA TYR A 729 34.31 17.15 0.27
C TYR A 729 33.63 18.16 -0.64
N THR A 730 32.43 18.63 -0.29
CA THR A 730 31.73 19.66 -1.05
C THR A 730 32.49 21.00 -1.01
N SER A 731 33.00 21.41 0.16
CA SER A 731 33.76 22.67 0.30
C SER A 731 35.09 22.63 -0.45
N LEU A 732 35.71 21.45 -0.55
CA LEU A 732 36.91 21.19 -1.34
C LEU A 732 36.62 20.90 -2.82
N LYS A 733 35.36 20.94 -3.27
CA LYS A 733 34.92 20.61 -4.64
C LYS A 733 35.30 19.18 -5.08
N LEU A 734 35.37 18.25 -4.13
CA LEU A 734 35.64 16.83 -4.34
C LEU A 734 34.37 15.99 -4.49
N SER A 735 33.19 16.57 -4.26
CA SER A 735 31.91 15.86 -4.41
C SER A 735 30.81 16.78 -4.91
N ASN A 736 30.02 16.28 -5.86
CA ASN A 736 28.83 16.94 -6.40
C ASN A 736 27.53 16.41 -5.78
N GLN A 737 27.61 15.55 -4.75
CA GLN A 737 26.44 14.93 -4.12
C GLN A 737 25.58 15.92 -3.32
N PRO A 738 24.25 15.74 -3.25
CA PRO A 738 23.46 14.66 -3.88
C PRO A 738 23.26 14.81 -5.39
N PHE A 739 23.20 13.69 -6.10
CA PHE A 739 22.93 13.62 -7.55
C PHE A 739 21.44 13.71 -7.84
N ILE A 740 21.06 14.52 -8.83
CA ILE A 740 19.69 14.63 -9.32
C ILE A 740 19.54 13.67 -10.51
N ILE A 741 18.61 12.73 -10.41
CA ILE A 741 18.27 11.81 -11.49
C ILE A 741 17.13 12.44 -12.29
N SER A 742 17.39 12.79 -13.55
CA SER A 742 16.43 13.49 -14.42
C SER A 742 15.77 12.55 -15.43
N ALA A 743 14.71 13.04 -16.08
CA ALA A 743 14.00 12.31 -17.13
C ALA A 743 14.88 11.91 -18.33
N ASN A 744 16.01 12.60 -18.54
CA ASN A 744 16.95 12.31 -19.62
C ASN A 744 18.18 11.58 -19.07
N MET A 745 17.98 10.39 -18.49
CA MET A 745 19.02 9.61 -17.80
C MET A 745 20.25 9.30 -18.67
N LYS A 746 20.11 9.26 -20.00
CA LYS A 746 21.24 8.94 -20.89
C LYS A 746 22.40 9.94 -20.79
N ASN A 747 22.13 11.15 -20.30
CA ASN A 747 23.09 12.26 -20.15
C ASN A 747 23.05 12.88 -18.73
N SER A 748 22.82 12.10 -17.67
CA SER A 748 22.98 12.61 -16.29
C SER A 748 24.43 12.47 -15.82
N ASP A 749 24.90 13.43 -15.03
CA ASP A 749 26.29 13.47 -14.52
C ASP A 749 26.72 12.13 -13.89
N LEU A 750 25.84 11.49 -13.11
CA LEU A 750 26.12 10.19 -12.49
C LEU A 750 26.25 9.05 -13.53
N MET A 751 25.42 9.03 -14.57
CA MET A 751 25.48 7.96 -15.57
C MET A 751 26.75 8.05 -16.41
N GLU A 752 27.22 9.26 -16.74
CA GLU A 752 28.52 9.48 -17.40
C GLU A 752 29.69 9.05 -16.51
N GLU A 753 29.66 9.41 -15.21
CA GLU A 753 30.65 8.94 -14.23
C GLU A 753 30.67 7.40 -14.14
N LEU A 754 29.50 6.75 -14.13
CA LEU A 754 29.40 5.29 -14.09
C LEU A 754 29.92 4.62 -15.36
N LYS A 755 29.61 5.15 -16.55
CA LYS A 755 30.16 4.65 -17.83
C LYS A 755 31.69 4.70 -17.82
N PHE A 756 32.24 5.82 -17.38
CA PHE A 756 33.69 6.01 -17.26
C PHE A 756 34.32 5.02 -16.28
N ILE A 757 33.75 4.87 -15.08
CA ILE A 757 34.27 3.95 -14.04
C ILE A 757 34.21 2.49 -14.50
N LEU A 758 33.12 2.09 -15.17
CA LEU A 758 32.92 0.72 -15.65
C LEU A 758 33.66 0.42 -16.97
N GLY A 759 34.21 1.44 -17.64
CA GLY A 759 34.88 1.28 -18.93
C GLY A 759 33.94 0.87 -20.06
N VAL A 760 32.66 1.27 -20.01
CA VAL A 760 31.65 0.96 -21.04
C VAL A 760 31.27 2.21 -21.83
N SER A 761 31.12 2.07 -23.15
CA SER A 761 30.73 3.18 -24.03
C SER A 761 29.24 3.50 -23.95
N GLU A 762 28.40 2.51 -23.70
CA GLU A 762 26.95 2.68 -23.61
C GLU A 762 26.33 1.78 -22.53
N ILE A 763 25.29 2.28 -21.87
CA ILE A 763 24.42 1.52 -20.97
C ILE A 763 23.03 1.48 -21.62
N ALA A 764 22.64 0.31 -22.14
CA ALA A 764 21.39 0.17 -22.90
C ALA A 764 20.14 0.29 -22.02
N SER A 765 20.20 -0.21 -20.77
CA SER A 765 19.12 -0.17 -19.79
C SER A 765 19.67 -0.27 -18.35
N LEU A 766 18.80 -0.06 -17.35
CA LEU A 766 19.16 -0.25 -15.95
C LEU A 766 19.42 -1.73 -15.61
N GLU A 767 18.75 -2.66 -16.28
CA GLU A 767 19.01 -4.09 -16.19
C GLU A 767 20.38 -4.44 -16.76
N SER A 768 20.76 -3.85 -17.89
CA SER A 768 22.11 -3.98 -18.44
C SER A 768 23.16 -3.45 -17.47
N LEU A 769 22.90 -2.31 -16.82
CA LEU A 769 23.81 -1.76 -15.80
C LEU A 769 23.98 -2.74 -14.63
N LEU A 770 22.87 -3.27 -14.10
CA LEU A 770 22.89 -4.25 -13.01
C LEU A 770 23.71 -5.49 -13.39
N ARG A 771 23.54 -6.00 -14.62
CA ARG A 771 24.31 -7.13 -15.14
C ARG A 771 25.80 -6.82 -15.25
N THR A 772 26.17 -5.65 -15.77
CA THR A 772 27.58 -5.23 -15.84
C THR A 772 28.22 -5.17 -14.45
N PHE A 773 27.51 -4.61 -13.45
CA PHE A 773 28.00 -4.60 -12.06
C PHE A 773 28.18 -6.02 -11.50
N TYR A 774 27.25 -6.94 -11.78
CA TYR A 774 27.38 -8.34 -11.37
C TYR A 774 28.58 -9.03 -12.03
N ASP A 775 28.78 -8.83 -13.34
CA ASP A 775 29.88 -9.42 -14.10
C ASP A 775 31.25 -8.93 -13.57
N VAL A 776 31.38 -7.63 -13.26
CA VAL A 776 32.57 -7.03 -12.63
C VAL A 776 32.81 -7.61 -11.23
N PHE A 777 31.75 -7.75 -10.42
CA PHE A 777 31.84 -8.36 -9.10
C PHE A 777 32.30 -9.83 -9.17
N ARG A 778 31.70 -10.63 -10.05
CA ARG A 778 32.06 -12.05 -10.25
C ARG A 778 33.48 -12.20 -10.79
N GLY A 779 33.89 -11.39 -11.75
CA GLY A 779 35.25 -11.42 -12.31
C GLY A 779 36.32 -11.04 -11.28
N SER A 780 36.01 -10.13 -10.35
CA SER A 780 36.94 -9.69 -9.32
C SER A 780 37.03 -10.64 -8.11
N TYR A 781 35.94 -11.37 -7.80
CA TYR A 781 35.82 -12.13 -6.55
C TYR A 781 35.70 -13.66 -6.73
N LYS A 782 35.13 -14.15 -7.85
CA LYS A 782 34.86 -15.59 -8.06
C LYS A 782 35.74 -16.27 -9.12
N SER A 783 36.69 -15.57 -9.74
CA SER A 783 37.70 -16.22 -10.58
C SER A 783 38.79 -16.84 -9.70
N ASP A 784 39.07 -18.13 -9.85
CA ASP A 784 40.17 -18.82 -9.16
C ASP A 784 41.55 -18.16 -9.45
N GLU A 785 41.68 -17.43 -10.56
CA GLU A 785 42.91 -16.73 -10.96
C GLU A 785 43.22 -15.45 -10.15
N ASN A 786 42.25 -14.82 -9.48
CA ASN A 786 42.48 -13.58 -8.72
C ASN A 786 42.80 -13.79 -7.23
N LYS A 787 42.81 -15.04 -6.74
CA LYS A 787 43.32 -15.36 -5.40
C LYS A 787 44.84 -15.12 -5.26
N ALA A 788 45.55 -14.90 -6.36
CA ALA A 788 46.99 -14.67 -6.38
C ALA A 788 47.41 -13.19 -6.31
N VAL A 789 46.49 -12.22 -6.45
CA VAL A 789 46.85 -10.78 -6.58
C VAL A 789 46.41 -9.93 -5.37
N VAL A 790 45.84 -10.55 -4.33
CA VAL A 790 45.65 -9.91 -3.02
C VAL A 790 46.46 -10.68 -1.97
N ASN A 791 47.78 -10.65 -2.12
CA ASN A 791 48.76 -10.89 -1.06
C ASN A 791 49.81 -9.77 -1.10
#